data_AF-A0A151EKL4-F1
#
_entry.id   AF-A0A151EKL4-F1
#
_cell.length_a   1.000
_cell.length_b   1.000
_cell.length_c   1.000
_cell.angle_alpha   90.00
_cell.angle_beta   90.00
_cell.angle_gamma   90.00
#
_symmetry.space_group_name_H-M   'P 1'
#
loop_
_entity.id
_entity.type
_entity.pdbx_description
1 polymer ?
#
loop_
_entity_poly.entity_id
_entity_poly.type
_entity_poly.pdbx_seq_one_letter_code
_entity_poly.pdbx_strand_id
1 'polypeptide(L)'
;MKDKILGKKPKLADEGNPFSLKFNFKENLIVILLFISASIAIFFSAAIIYTLFSGSYDFFSEVDLIEFLTGTIWVPTEIFRAFGVLPILSGTILIAGGALLISIPLGISAALFLSEFASIRLRSFVKPIIEILAGIPSIVYGFFALMFISPIFRDYFGASYFNAASAIIAVAIMIMPIIISISDDAMKAIPNHLRETSLALGATRWETSTRIIMPAASSGIIASILLGLARALGETMVVVLAAGSIARLTLNPFDETMTMSAYIAKVATGDIPPGLAVSAGFAVGLLLFLITYVVNTIASRVVIQIKTGTTVKSKKKQKQKINVLIRIFTKIKEKITISIVFIRENLSKIRFKILKPRPVSLRKRYMKQKIGITLIGGSIIIAAIFLVLLLGHVLSQGIGGINITFLTSYPSWIPEKAGIFPIIIGSVYLMVLTLAFTAPLGVGAAIYLNEFAKDTRYTRFLRRIIQNLAGVPSIVFGLMGVTIFVTLFQFGPSLLSGSLILTIMALPIVVVATEEALKSVPDSFREAAKGVGSTKWQVVRHHVLPNASPGIMTGIILSISRAIGETAPILFIVSFFAKSAPTGIFDSFMALPAQIFYWTTQPKEEFHVLAASTIIVLLIILLAMNTIAIIIRQRAQAKRDW
;
A
#
# COMPACT_ATOMS: atom_id res chain seq x y z
N MET A 1 -11.33 -77.10 -5.41
CA MET A 1 -11.56 -76.76 -3.98
C MET A 1 -10.55 -75.69 -3.51
N LYS A 2 -10.53 -74.50 -4.13
CA LYS A 2 -9.55 -73.43 -3.81
C LYS A 2 -10.02 -71.99 -4.13
N ASP A 3 -11.33 -71.72 -4.18
CA ASP A 3 -11.88 -70.38 -4.53
C ASP A 3 -13.01 -69.89 -3.60
N LYS A 4 -12.95 -70.16 -2.29
CA LYS A 4 -14.02 -69.73 -1.35
C LYS A 4 -13.54 -69.03 -0.06
N ILE A 5 -12.36 -68.40 -0.05
CA ILE A 5 -11.82 -67.73 1.17
C ILE A 5 -11.46 -66.24 0.96
N LEU A 6 -11.73 -65.63 -0.20
CA LEU A 6 -11.64 -64.18 -0.34
C LEU A 6 -13.04 -63.58 -0.33
N GLY A 7 -13.48 -63.23 0.88
CA GLY A 7 -14.66 -62.41 1.11
C GLY A 7 -14.63 -61.21 0.17
N LYS A 8 -15.69 -61.06 -0.62
CA LYS A 8 -16.00 -59.85 -1.37
C LYS A 8 -15.74 -58.66 -0.46
N LYS A 9 -14.84 -57.74 -0.85
CA LYS A 9 -14.85 -56.38 -0.29
C LYS A 9 -16.30 -55.91 -0.34
N PRO A 10 -16.89 -55.42 0.75
CA PRO A 10 -18.23 -54.88 0.68
C PRO A 10 -18.17 -53.77 -0.37
N LYS A 11 -19.00 -53.88 -1.41
CA LYS A 11 -19.39 -52.72 -2.19
C LYS A 11 -19.96 -51.77 -1.15
N LEU A 12 -19.24 -50.69 -0.85
CA LEU A 12 -19.84 -49.54 -0.17
C LEU A 12 -20.97 -49.11 -1.09
N ALA A 13 -22.17 -49.56 -0.77
CA ALA A 13 -23.38 -49.09 -1.39
C ALA A 13 -23.45 -47.59 -1.10
N ASP A 14 -23.45 -46.79 -2.16
CA ASP A 14 -23.72 -45.35 -2.13
C ASP A 14 -25.20 -45.03 -1.79
N GLU A 15 -25.95 -46.02 -1.31
CA GLU A 15 -27.36 -45.90 -0.92
C GLU A 15 -27.47 -46.12 0.59
N GLY A 16 -27.38 -45.02 1.36
CA GLY A 16 -27.71 -45.04 2.79
C GLY A 16 -26.65 -44.51 3.76
N ASN A 17 -25.66 -43.72 3.32
CA ASN A 17 -24.86 -42.95 4.27
C ASN A 17 -25.63 -41.66 4.66
N PRO A 18 -26.11 -41.50 5.92
CA PRO A 18 -26.75 -40.25 6.36
C PRO A 18 -25.77 -39.06 6.38
N PHE A 19 -24.47 -39.32 6.21
CA PHE A 19 -23.41 -38.33 6.05
C PHE A 19 -22.89 -38.20 4.61
N SER A 20 -23.52 -38.84 3.61
CA SER A 20 -23.23 -38.48 2.22
C SER A 20 -23.82 -37.10 1.98
N LEU A 21 -22.94 -36.10 2.01
CA LEU A 21 -23.26 -34.73 1.65
C LEU A 21 -23.76 -34.74 0.21
N LYS A 22 -25.07 -34.91 -0.01
CA LYS A 22 -25.70 -34.61 -1.30
C LYS A 22 -25.32 -33.18 -1.62
N PHE A 23 -24.47 -33.01 -2.63
CA PHE A 23 -24.03 -31.70 -3.09
C PHE A 23 -25.27 -30.87 -3.43
N ASN A 24 -25.58 -29.91 -2.56
CA ASN A 24 -26.71 -29.03 -2.76
C ASN A 24 -26.34 -28.05 -3.90
N PHE A 25 -27.15 -28.00 -4.96
CA PHE A 25 -26.93 -27.11 -6.10
C PHE A 25 -26.68 -25.66 -5.66
N LYS A 26 -27.36 -25.21 -4.61
CA LYS A 26 -27.17 -23.88 -4.00
C LYS A 26 -25.76 -23.67 -3.45
N GLU A 27 -25.16 -24.69 -2.82
CA GLU A 27 -23.80 -24.58 -2.29
C GLU A 27 -22.76 -24.53 -3.41
N ASN A 28 -22.95 -25.32 -4.46
CA ASN A 28 -22.03 -25.31 -5.60
C ASN A 28 -22.04 -23.94 -6.29
N LEU A 29 -23.23 -23.34 -6.46
CA LEU A 29 -23.36 -21.99 -7.00
C LEU A 29 -22.61 -20.95 -6.14
N ILE A 30 -22.72 -21.03 -4.81
CA ILE A 30 -22.00 -20.14 -3.90
C ILE A 30 -20.48 -20.30 -4.06
N VAL A 31 -19.98 -21.53 -4.09
CA VAL A 31 -18.54 -21.79 -4.27
C VAL A 31 -18.05 -21.26 -5.62
N ILE A 32 -18.85 -21.35 -6.68
CA ILE A 32 -18.54 -20.76 -7.99
C ILE A 32 -18.46 -19.22 -7.89
N LEU A 33 -19.41 -18.56 -7.23
CA LEU A 33 -19.37 -17.10 -7.04
C LEU A 33 -18.14 -16.64 -6.22
N LEU A 34 -17.78 -17.41 -5.19
CA LEU A 34 -16.57 -17.16 -4.39
C LEU A 34 -15.29 -17.36 -5.24
N PHE A 35 -15.27 -18.37 -6.10
CA PHE A 35 -14.17 -18.61 -7.05
C PHE A 35 -14.03 -17.48 -8.08
N ILE A 36 -15.15 -17.01 -8.63
CA ILE A 36 -15.17 -15.87 -9.56
C ILE A 36 -14.64 -14.61 -8.86
N SER A 37 -15.07 -14.37 -7.62
CA SER A 37 -14.58 -13.25 -6.81
C SER A 37 -13.07 -13.31 -6.60
N ALA A 38 -12.50 -14.49 -6.34
CA ALA A 38 -11.04 -14.67 -6.27
C ALA A 38 -10.35 -14.49 -7.63
N SER A 39 -10.98 -14.96 -8.71
CA SER A 39 -10.42 -14.92 -10.07
C SER A 39 -10.45 -13.52 -10.69
N ILE A 40 -11.31 -12.62 -10.20
CA ILE A 40 -11.40 -11.24 -10.70
C ILE A 40 -10.08 -10.47 -10.58
N ALA A 41 -9.26 -10.81 -9.58
CA ALA A 41 -7.92 -10.24 -9.42
C ALA A 41 -7.00 -10.56 -10.61
N ILE A 42 -7.15 -11.73 -11.24
CA ILE A 42 -6.43 -12.07 -12.48
C ILE A 42 -6.87 -11.14 -13.59
N PHE A 43 -8.18 -10.95 -13.75
CA PHE A 43 -8.73 -10.07 -14.77
C PHE A 43 -8.21 -8.64 -14.59
N PHE A 44 -8.25 -8.09 -13.38
CA PHE A 44 -7.74 -6.74 -13.11
C PHE A 44 -6.24 -6.62 -13.36
N SER A 45 -5.44 -7.61 -12.97
CA SER A 45 -4.00 -7.62 -13.27
C SER A 45 -3.73 -7.71 -14.77
N ALA A 46 -4.51 -8.50 -15.50
CA ALA A 46 -4.40 -8.60 -16.95
C ALA A 46 -4.83 -7.30 -17.64
N ALA A 47 -5.87 -6.64 -17.14
CA ALA A 47 -6.36 -5.35 -17.64
C ALA A 47 -5.30 -4.26 -17.47
N ILE A 48 -4.64 -4.17 -16.31
CA ILE A 48 -3.54 -3.21 -16.09
C ILE A 48 -2.41 -3.45 -17.09
N ILE A 49 -2.00 -4.72 -17.25
CA ILE A 49 -0.94 -5.07 -18.20
C ILE A 49 -1.37 -4.69 -19.63
N TYR A 50 -2.57 -5.10 -20.04
CA TYR A 50 -3.11 -4.79 -21.36
C TYR A 50 -3.11 -3.29 -21.63
N THR A 51 -3.68 -2.47 -20.74
CA THR A 51 -3.74 -1.02 -20.90
C THR A 51 -2.36 -0.38 -21.02
N LEU A 52 -1.43 -0.76 -20.15
CA LEU A 52 -0.08 -0.19 -20.19
C LEU A 52 0.64 -0.59 -21.48
N PHE A 53 0.53 -1.84 -21.91
CA PHE A 53 1.15 -2.30 -23.14
C PHE A 53 0.52 -1.69 -24.38
N SER A 54 -0.81 -1.59 -24.47
CA SER A 54 -1.49 -1.03 -25.64
C SER A 54 -1.15 0.45 -25.80
N GLY A 55 -1.25 1.26 -24.74
CA GLY A 55 -0.90 2.68 -24.81
C GLY A 55 0.61 2.93 -25.01
N SER A 56 1.46 2.03 -24.52
CA SER A 56 2.91 2.12 -24.79
C SER A 56 3.26 1.73 -26.23
N TYR A 57 2.51 0.81 -26.84
CA TYR A 57 2.73 0.40 -28.23
C TYR A 57 2.56 1.58 -29.19
N ASP A 58 1.51 2.38 -29.01
CA ASP A 58 1.26 3.60 -29.80
C ASP A 58 2.37 4.65 -29.65
N PHE A 59 3.07 4.65 -28.52
CA PHE A 59 4.21 5.53 -28.28
C PHE A 59 5.50 5.00 -28.93
N PHE A 60 5.82 3.72 -28.71
CA PHE A 60 7.03 3.10 -29.25
C PHE A 60 6.96 2.79 -30.75
N SER A 61 5.81 2.97 -31.40
CA SER A 61 5.74 3.02 -32.86
C SER A 61 6.34 4.29 -33.45
N GLU A 62 6.41 5.38 -32.67
CA GLU A 62 6.99 6.66 -33.10
C GLU A 62 8.33 6.99 -32.44
N VAL A 63 8.61 6.45 -31.25
CA VAL A 63 9.83 6.74 -30.47
C VAL A 63 10.64 5.48 -30.23
N ASP A 64 11.95 5.54 -30.44
CA ASP A 64 12.83 4.41 -30.18
C ASP A 64 12.95 4.11 -28.67
N LEU A 65 12.94 2.82 -28.33
CA LEU A 65 13.00 2.37 -26.93
C LEU A 65 14.33 2.75 -26.26
N ILE A 66 15.45 2.71 -26.99
CA ILE A 66 16.76 3.05 -26.45
C ILE A 66 16.84 4.55 -26.22
N GLU A 67 16.37 5.36 -27.17
CA GLU A 67 16.27 6.80 -27.01
C GLU A 67 15.41 7.17 -25.79
N PHE A 68 14.24 6.54 -25.64
CA PHE A 68 13.39 6.74 -24.46
C PHE A 68 14.12 6.41 -23.15
N LEU A 69 14.83 5.29 -23.08
CA LEU A 69 15.50 4.85 -21.85
C LEU A 69 16.81 5.58 -21.54
N THR A 70 17.51 6.09 -22.54
CA THR A 70 18.84 6.70 -22.38
C THR A 70 18.87 8.21 -22.57
N GLY A 71 17.81 8.79 -23.13
CA GLY A 71 17.71 10.22 -23.36
C GLY A 71 17.70 11.02 -22.06
N THR A 72 18.36 12.19 -22.11
CA THR A 72 18.54 13.10 -20.97
C THR A 72 17.65 14.33 -21.04
N ILE A 73 16.84 14.45 -22.09
CA ILE A 73 15.95 15.59 -22.32
C ILE A 73 14.52 15.07 -22.37
N TRP A 74 13.66 15.69 -21.56
CA TRP A 74 12.23 15.38 -21.51
C TRP A 74 11.43 16.65 -21.80
N VAL A 75 10.97 16.77 -23.04
CA VAL A 75 10.14 17.86 -23.53
C VAL A 75 9.03 17.23 -24.38
N PRO A 76 7.86 16.95 -23.77
CA PRO A 76 6.74 16.28 -24.42
C PRO A 76 5.87 17.32 -25.12
N THR A 77 6.43 18.04 -26.10
CA THR A 77 5.72 19.07 -26.88
C THR A 77 5.67 18.71 -28.36
N GLU A 78 4.66 19.21 -29.06
CA GLU A 78 4.51 18.96 -30.50
C GLU A 78 5.63 19.62 -31.34
N ILE A 79 6.20 20.72 -30.86
CA ILE A 79 7.25 21.49 -31.58
C ILE A 79 8.63 20.86 -31.39
N PHE A 80 8.96 20.44 -30.18
CA PHE A 80 10.21 19.77 -29.85
C PHE A 80 9.89 18.45 -29.13
N ARG A 81 10.02 17.34 -29.86
CA ARG A 81 9.71 15.98 -29.39
C ARG A 81 10.97 15.35 -28.80
N ALA A 82 11.11 15.37 -27.48
CA ALA A 82 12.18 14.68 -26.78
C ALA A 82 11.61 13.90 -25.58
N PHE A 83 11.71 12.58 -25.61
CA PHE A 83 11.09 11.70 -24.61
C PHE A 83 12.13 10.88 -23.84
N GLY A 84 13.29 11.44 -23.55
CA GLY A 84 14.30 10.80 -22.71
C GLY A 84 13.86 10.73 -21.26
N VAL A 85 13.58 9.54 -20.73
CA VAL A 85 12.94 9.32 -19.42
C VAL A 85 13.84 9.65 -18.22
N LEU A 86 15.15 9.79 -18.42
CA LEU A 86 16.12 9.92 -17.33
C LEU A 86 15.86 11.11 -16.38
N PRO A 87 15.45 12.32 -16.82
CA PRO A 87 15.13 13.42 -15.93
C PRO A 87 14.00 13.06 -14.94
N ILE A 88 12.89 12.50 -15.43
CA ILE A 88 11.76 12.14 -14.56
C ILE A 88 12.02 10.88 -13.72
N LEU A 89 12.84 9.96 -14.23
CA LEU A 89 13.35 8.83 -13.45
C LEU A 89 14.28 9.32 -12.33
N SER A 90 15.15 10.29 -12.61
CA SER A 90 16.07 10.88 -11.64
C SER A 90 15.31 11.58 -10.51
N GLY A 91 14.27 12.36 -10.81
CA GLY A 91 13.39 12.95 -9.79
C GLY A 91 12.72 11.87 -8.93
N THR A 92 12.26 10.78 -9.55
CA THR A 92 11.61 9.67 -8.83
C THR A 92 12.59 8.98 -7.89
N ILE A 93 13.83 8.75 -8.33
CA ILE A 93 14.89 8.15 -7.51
C ILE A 93 15.36 9.11 -6.41
N LEU A 94 15.50 10.41 -6.71
CA LEU A 94 15.91 11.43 -5.75
C LEU A 94 14.92 11.50 -4.58
N ILE A 95 13.63 11.56 -4.87
CA ILE A 95 12.59 11.65 -3.84
C ILE A 95 12.46 10.34 -3.07
N ALA A 96 12.38 9.20 -3.76
CA ALA A 96 12.24 7.91 -3.08
C ALA A 96 13.49 7.57 -2.24
N GLY A 97 14.68 7.82 -2.78
CA GLY A 97 15.95 7.61 -2.08
C GLY A 97 16.11 8.55 -0.90
N GLY A 98 15.87 9.85 -1.09
CA GLY A 98 15.90 10.85 -0.01
C GLY A 98 14.90 10.53 1.10
N ALA A 99 13.68 10.12 0.75
CA ALA A 99 12.67 9.73 1.72
C ALA A 99 13.08 8.52 2.55
N LEU A 100 13.76 7.53 1.94
CA LEU A 100 14.29 6.36 2.63
C LEU A 100 15.47 6.70 3.55
N LEU A 101 16.35 7.62 3.14
CA LEU A 101 17.46 8.08 3.98
C LEU A 101 16.96 8.65 5.32
N ILE A 102 15.79 9.26 5.35
CA ILE A 102 15.17 9.81 6.56
C ILE A 102 14.32 8.75 7.29
N SER A 103 13.45 8.05 6.57
CA SER A 103 12.44 7.16 7.15
C SER A 103 13.00 5.83 7.66
N ILE A 104 14.07 5.29 7.08
CA ILE A 104 14.73 4.06 7.56
C ILE A 104 15.30 4.24 8.97
N PRO A 105 16.19 5.22 9.23
CA PRO A 105 16.78 5.37 10.56
C PRO A 105 15.72 5.75 11.60
N LEU A 106 14.79 6.65 11.29
CA LEU A 106 13.72 7.03 12.22
C LEU A 106 12.74 5.89 12.46
N GLY A 107 12.30 5.22 11.40
CA GLY A 107 11.31 4.15 11.46
C GLY A 107 11.81 2.90 12.18
N ILE A 108 13.03 2.43 11.88
CA ILE A 108 13.62 1.27 12.58
C ILE A 108 13.91 1.62 14.05
N SER A 109 14.37 2.85 14.32
CA SER A 109 14.61 3.29 15.70
C SER A 109 13.32 3.31 16.53
N ALA A 110 12.24 3.87 15.97
CA ALA A 110 10.94 3.90 16.62
C ALA A 110 10.39 2.48 16.81
N ALA A 111 10.52 1.60 15.80
CA ALA A 111 10.12 0.21 15.92
C ALA A 111 10.90 -0.53 17.00
N LEU A 112 12.22 -0.34 17.08
CA LEU A 112 13.08 -0.96 18.09
C LEU A 112 12.68 -0.48 19.49
N PHE A 113 12.41 0.81 19.64
CA PHE A 113 11.93 1.36 20.90
C PHE A 113 10.58 0.76 21.32
N LEU A 114 9.61 0.73 20.41
CA LEU A 114 8.25 0.21 20.65
C LEU A 114 8.19 -1.30 20.93
N SER A 115 9.11 -2.07 20.34
CA SER A 115 9.19 -3.52 20.51
C SER A 115 9.90 -3.91 21.80
N GLU A 116 10.99 -3.22 22.15
CA GLU A 116 11.91 -3.71 23.17
C GLU A 116 11.95 -2.88 24.45
N PHE A 117 11.60 -1.59 24.40
CA PHE A 117 11.81 -0.65 25.52
C PHE A 117 10.54 0.07 25.99
N ALA A 118 9.54 0.25 25.14
CA ALA A 118 8.31 0.95 25.48
C ALA A 118 7.49 0.17 26.53
N SER A 119 6.99 0.88 27.54
CA SER A 119 6.01 0.32 28.48
C SER A 119 4.66 0.08 27.79
N ILE A 120 3.82 -0.78 28.37
CA ILE A 120 2.47 -1.06 27.85
C ILE A 120 1.67 0.24 27.66
N ARG A 121 1.74 1.17 28.62
CA ARG A 121 1.05 2.47 28.57
C ARG A 121 1.57 3.38 27.45
N LEU A 122 2.89 3.45 27.28
CA LEU A 122 3.46 4.26 26.21
C LEU A 122 3.09 3.70 24.84
N ARG A 123 3.11 2.36 24.71
CA ARG A 123 2.70 1.69 23.48
C ARG A 123 1.23 1.92 23.14
N SER A 124 0.33 1.85 24.13
CA SER A 124 -1.10 2.09 23.91
C SER A 124 -1.40 3.51 23.45
N PHE A 125 -0.51 4.48 23.71
CA PHE A 125 -0.65 5.86 23.23
C PHE A 125 0.05 6.09 21.87
N VAL A 126 1.28 5.59 21.71
CA VAL A 126 2.09 5.83 20.51
C VAL A 126 1.60 5.06 19.29
N LYS A 127 1.12 3.82 19.46
CA LYS A 127 0.62 3.03 18.32
C LYS A 127 -0.53 3.72 17.57
N PRO A 128 -1.59 4.19 18.27
CA PRO A 128 -2.65 4.97 17.62
C PRO A 128 -2.14 6.20 16.86
N ILE A 129 -1.15 6.93 17.38
CA ILE A 129 -0.57 8.10 16.68
C ILE A 129 0.07 7.69 15.35
N ILE A 130 0.80 6.58 15.33
CA ILE A 130 1.43 6.04 14.11
C ILE A 130 0.36 5.54 13.13
N GLU A 131 -0.71 4.93 13.62
CA GLU A 131 -1.85 4.50 12.81
C GLU A 131 -2.61 5.69 12.22
N ILE A 132 -2.78 6.79 12.98
CA ILE A 132 -3.36 8.05 12.49
C ILE A 132 -2.49 8.61 11.36
N LEU A 133 -1.16 8.69 11.55
CA LEU A 133 -0.24 9.10 10.48
C LEU A 133 -0.42 8.26 9.22
N ALA A 134 -0.54 6.93 9.35
CA ALA A 134 -0.76 6.04 8.22
C ALA A 134 -2.14 6.25 7.53
N GLY A 135 -3.12 6.77 8.27
CA GLY A 135 -4.48 7.04 7.79
C GLY A 135 -4.68 8.41 7.15
N ILE A 136 -3.72 9.33 7.26
CA ILE A 136 -3.81 10.65 6.63
C ILE A 136 -3.71 10.50 5.10
N PRO A 137 -4.66 11.07 4.32
CA PRO A 137 -4.58 11.07 2.85
C PRO A 137 -3.30 11.72 2.31
N SER A 138 -2.73 11.19 1.23
CA SER A 138 -1.48 11.71 0.65
C SER A 138 -1.60 13.16 0.16
N ILE A 139 -2.79 13.57 -0.28
CA ILE A 139 -3.05 14.96 -0.67
C ILE A 139 -2.85 15.95 0.48
N VAL A 140 -3.11 15.55 1.73
CA VAL A 140 -2.90 16.38 2.92
C VAL A 140 -1.41 16.58 3.18
N TYR A 141 -0.61 15.51 3.01
CA TYR A 141 0.85 15.61 3.06
C TYR A 141 1.40 16.52 1.96
N GLY A 142 0.84 16.46 0.75
CA GLY A 142 1.23 17.34 -0.36
C GLY A 142 0.90 18.81 -0.13
N PHE A 143 -0.31 19.09 0.36
CA PHE A 143 -0.71 20.43 0.78
C PHE A 143 0.23 20.97 1.87
N PHE A 144 0.49 20.19 2.92
CA PHE A 144 1.40 20.57 3.99
C PHE A 144 2.84 20.80 3.50
N ALA A 145 3.32 19.94 2.60
CA ALA A 145 4.65 20.10 2.00
C ALA A 145 4.77 21.40 1.22
N LEU A 146 3.75 21.77 0.44
CA LEU A 146 3.75 22.99 -0.34
C LEU A 146 3.57 24.24 0.53
N MET A 147 2.62 24.23 1.46
CA MET A 147 2.20 25.43 2.21
C MET A 147 3.02 25.70 3.47
N PHE A 148 3.65 24.67 4.05
CA PHE A 148 4.44 24.81 5.28
C PHE A 148 5.92 24.51 5.07
N ILE A 149 6.25 23.39 4.42
CA ILE A 149 7.67 22.96 4.31
C ILE A 149 8.41 23.77 3.24
N SER A 150 7.80 24.00 2.09
CA SER A 150 8.46 24.68 0.95
C SER A 150 8.87 26.13 1.25
N PRO A 151 8.07 26.96 1.94
CA PRO A 151 8.50 28.29 2.37
C PRO A 151 9.75 28.25 3.25
N ILE A 152 9.87 27.29 4.18
CA ILE A 152 11.06 27.14 5.02
C ILE A 152 12.31 26.90 4.16
N PHE A 153 12.24 26.03 3.16
CA PHE A 153 13.38 25.80 2.27
C PHE A 153 13.69 27.00 1.36
N ARG A 154 12.67 27.72 0.93
CA ARG A 154 12.84 28.92 0.10
C ARG A 154 13.53 30.03 0.88
N ASP A 155 13.02 30.33 2.07
CA ASP A 155 13.42 31.50 2.85
C ASP A 155 14.79 31.30 3.51
N TYR A 156 15.10 30.08 3.95
CA TYR A 156 16.36 29.79 4.66
C TYR A 156 17.45 29.12 3.81
N PHE A 157 17.08 28.46 2.71
CA PHE A 157 18.02 27.68 1.89
C PHE A 157 18.03 28.09 0.41
N GLY A 158 17.26 29.11 0.01
CA GLY A 158 17.21 29.59 -1.38
C GLY A 158 16.62 28.57 -2.36
N ALA A 159 15.76 27.66 -1.87
CA ALA A 159 15.14 26.64 -2.71
C ALA A 159 14.08 27.24 -3.66
N SER A 160 13.80 26.52 -4.75
CA SER A 160 12.72 26.86 -5.68
C SER A 160 11.33 26.78 -5.02
N TYR A 161 10.32 27.44 -5.62
CA TYR A 161 8.95 27.44 -5.08
C TYR A 161 8.45 26.02 -4.84
N PHE A 162 8.56 25.20 -5.89
CA PHE A 162 8.49 23.75 -5.83
C PHE A 162 9.92 23.21 -5.69
N ASN A 163 10.13 22.23 -4.83
CA ASN A 163 11.44 21.63 -4.63
C ASN A 163 11.34 20.18 -4.14
N ALA A 164 12.32 19.37 -4.52
CA ALA A 164 12.35 17.96 -4.14
C ALA A 164 12.51 17.74 -2.62
N ALA A 165 13.13 18.69 -1.88
CA ALA A 165 13.38 18.61 -0.44
C ALA A 165 12.07 18.52 0.36
N SER A 166 11.10 19.39 0.03
CA SER A 166 9.77 19.36 0.63
C SER A 166 9.06 18.02 0.38
N ALA A 167 9.14 17.52 -0.86
CA ALA A 167 8.57 16.22 -1.20
C ALA A 167 9.29 15.07 -0.46
N ILE A 168 10.62 15.10 -0.35
CA ILE A 168 11.41 14.10 0.39
C ILE A 168 10.93 13.99 1.85
N ILE A 169 10.74 15.11 2.54
CA ILE A 169 10.32 15.10 3.95
C ILE A 169 8.89 14.58 4.10
N ALA A 170 7.97 15.07 3.28
CA ALA A 170 6.58 14.64 3.35
C ALA A 170 6.41 13.14 2.98
N VAL A 171 7.10 12.67 1.93
CA VAL A 171 7.12 11.24 1.58
C VAL A 171 7.80 10.41 2.66
N ALA A 172 8.90 10.86 3.25
CA ALA A 172 9.59 10.14 4.34
C ALA A 172 8.65 9.86 5.50
N ILE A 173 7.86 10.85 5.89
CA ILE A 173 6.99 10.76 7.05
C ILE A 173 5.74 9.93 6.74
N MET A 174 5.24 10.02 5.51
CA MET A 174 4.16 9.15 5.04
C MET A 174 4.55 7.65 5.02
N ILE A 175 5.77 7.30 4.61
CA ILE A 175 6.22 5.90 4.57
C ILE A 175 6.75 5.38 5.91
N MET A 176 7.08 6.27 6.85
CA MET A 176 7.61 5.93 8.16
C MET A 176 6.68 4.99 8.97
N PRO A 177 5.35 5.18 9.06
CA PRO A 177 4.45 4.24 9.73
C PRO A 177 4.51 2.81 9.19
N ILE A 178 4.71 2.65 7.87
CA ILE A 178 4.84 1.33 7.22
C ILE A 178 6.10 0.62 7.75
N ILE A 179 7.22 1.35 7.78
CA ILE A 179 8.50 0.84 8.29
C ILE A 179 8.38 0.51 9.78
N ILE A 180 7.75 1.39 10.58
CA ILE A 180 7.60 1.20 12.02
C ILE A 180 6.75 -0.03 12.34
N SER A 181 5.54 -0.12 11.78
CA SER A 181 4.59 -1.17 12.16
C SER A 181 5.10 -2.55 11.78
N ILE A 182 5.58 -2.72 10.55
CA ILE A 182 6.04 -4.03 10.06
C ILE A 182 7.34 -4.45 10.76
N SER A 183 8.23 -3.49 11.04
CA SER A 183 9.44 -3.78 11.83
C SER A 183 9.11 -4.14 13.30
N ASP A 184 8.14 -3.46 13.92
CA ASP A 184 7.67 -3.77 15.29
C ASP A 184 7.16 -5.21 15.38
N ASP A 185 6.31 -5.59 14.43
CA ASP A 185 5.71 -6.92 14.38
C ASP A 185 6.77 -8.00 14.09
N ALA A 186 7.73 -7.72 13.20
CA ALA A 186 8.83 -8.62 12.91
C ALA A 186 9.73 -8.88 14.14
N MET A 187 10.03 -7.84 14.93
CA MET A 187 10.81 -7.99 16.16
C MET A 187 10.04 -8.73 17.25
N LYS A 188 8.73 -8.49 17.37
CA LYS A 188 7.87 -9.18 18.33
C LYS A 188 7.60 -10.64 18.00
N ALA A 189 7.65 -11.01 16.72
CA ALA A 189 7.55 -12.40 16.28
C ALA A 189 8.72 -13.28 16.77
N ILE A 190 9.83 -12.68 17.21
CA ILE A 190 10.97 -13.41 17.74
C ILE A 190 10.60 -14.02 19.11
N PRO A 191 10.88 -15.32 19.34
CA PRO A 191 10.56 -15.98 20.61
C PRO A 191 11.22 -15.33 21.84
N ASN A 192 10.47 -15.26 22.95
CA ASN A 192 10.96 -14.63 24.20
C ASN A 192 12.15 -15.34 24.84
N HIS A 193 12.28 -16.66 24.66
CA HIS A 193 13.42 -17.41 25.23
C HIS A 193 14.78 -16.90 24.74
N LEU A 194 14.87 -16.31 23.53
CA LEU A 194 16.11 -15.70 23.03
C LEU A 194 16.48 -14.43 23.80
N ARG A 195 15.47 -13.64 24.23
CA ARG A 195 15.66 -12.46 25.07
C ARG A 195 16.14 -12.88 26.45
N GLU A 196 15.43 -13.81 27.07
CA GLU A 196 15.72 -14.32 28.42
C GLU A 196 17.11 -14.95 28.49
N THR A 197 17.45 -15.81 27.52
CA THR A 197 18.80 -16.43 27.44
C THR A 197 19.89 -15.37 27.32
N SER A 198 19.69 -14.35 26.48
CA SER A 198 20.67 -13.27 26.34
C SER A 198 20.91 -12.50 27.64
N LEU A 199 19.83 -12.18 28.36
CA LEU A 199 19.90 -11.45 29.62
C LEU A 199 20.54 -12.31 30.71
N ALA A 200 20.23 -13.62 30.75
CA ALA A 200 20.84 -14.58 31.67
C ALA A 200 22.36 -14.71 31.47
N LEU A 201 22.85 -14.57 30.22
CA LEU A 201 24.28 -14.51 29.90
C LEU A 201 24.93 -13.15 30.26
N GLY A 202 24.22 -12.26 30.96
CA GLY A 202 24.71 -10.97 31.40
C GLY A 202 24.74 -9.89 30.31
N ALA A 203 24.00 -10.06 29.21
CA ALA A 203 23.80 -9.00 28.23
C ALA A 203 22.85 -7.92 28.76
N THR A 204 23.07 -6.68 28.31
CA THR A 204 22.12 -5.58 28.56
C THR A 204 20.93 -5.67 27.60
N ARG A 205 19.77 -5.08 27.96
CA ARG A 205 18.63 -5.00 27.03
C ARG A 205 19.02 -4.37 25.69
N TRP A 206 19.89 -3.35 25.71
CA TRP A 206 20.43 -2.75 24.48
C TRP A 206 21.21 -3.74 23.61
N GLU A 207 22.10 -4.54 24.21
CA GLU A 207 22.87 -5.55 23.49
C GLU A 207 21.97 -6.68 22.97
N THR A 208 20.98 -7.12 23.76
CA THR A 208 19.99 -8.11 23.32
C THR A 208 19.23 -7.59 22.11
N SER A 209 18.68 -6.37 22.18
CA SER A 209 17.88 -5.81 21.10
C SER A 209 18.70 -5.55 19.82
N THR A 210 19.93 -5.05 19.94
CA THR A 210 20.77 -4.70 18.77
C THR A 210 21.55 -5.87 18.19
N ARG A 211 21.93 -6.87 18.99
CA ARG A 211 22.79 -7.99 18.53
C ARG A 211 22.07 -9.30 18.32
N ILE A 212 20.85 -9.44 18.84
CA ILE A 212 20.07 -10.68 18.72
C ILE A 212 18.76 -10.39 18.02
N ILE A 213 17.95 -9.48 18.57
CA ILE A 213 16.59 -9.25 18.08
C ILE A 213 16.60 -8.60 16.69
N MET A 214 17.27 -7.46 16.52
CA MET A 214 17.31 -6.76 15.23
C MET A 214 17.92 -7.63 14.10
N PRO A 215 19.04 -8.36 14.30
CA PRO A 215 19.55 -9.30 13.29
C PRO A 215 18.60 -10.46 12.99
N ALA A 216 17.95 -11.04 14.02
CA ALA A 216 16.98 -12.11 13.82
C ALA A 216 15.70 -11.62 13.11
N ALA A 217 15.33 -10.35 13.27
CA ALA A 217 14.20 -9.70 12.61
C ALA A 217 14.56 -9.09 11.25
N SER A 218 15.82 -9.21 10.81
CA SER A 218 16.35 -8.48 9.64
C SER A 218 15.52 -8.64 8.37
N SER A 219 14.91 -9.79 8.16
CA SER A 219 14.07 -10.03 6.98
C SER A 219 12.75 -9.28 7.01
N GLY A 220 12.10 -9.18 8.17
CA GLY A 220 10.90 -8.37 8.34
C GLY A 220 11.22 -6.88 8.24
N ILE A 221 12.37 -6.46 8.80
CA ILE A 221 12.87 -5.09 8.65
C ILE A 221 13.13 -4.77 7.17
N ILE A 222 13.87 -5.61 6.45
CA ILE A 222 14.14 -5.42 5.00
C ILE A 222 12.84 -5.40 4.20
N ALA A 223 11.89 -6.29 4.51
CA ALA A 223 10.59 -6.30 3.85
C ALA A 223 9.81 -5.00 4.10
N SER A 224 9.84 -4.44 5.31
CA SER A 224 9.22 -3.16 5.63
C SER A 224 9.83 -2.00 4.83
N ILE A 225 11.16 -1.98 4.68
CA ILE A 225 11.88 -0.98 3.88
C ILE A 225 11.49 -1.09 2.41
N LEU A 226 11.48 -2.30 1.85
CA LEU A 226 11.13 -2.51 0.45
C LEU A 226 9.67 -2.17 0.16
N LEU A 227 8.75 -2.41 1.11
CA LEU A 227 7.37 -1.97 0.98
C LEU A 227 7.24 -0.44 1.07
N GLY A 228 8.00 0.20 1.95
CA GLY A 228 8.14 1.65 2.00
C GLY A 228 8.69 2.24 0.69
N LEU A 229 9.69 1.60 0.09
CA LEU A 229 10.23 1.97 -1.22
C LEU A 229 9.17 1.87 -2.32
N ALA A 230 8.41 0.77 -2.37
CA ALA A 230 7.35 0.60 -3.35
C ALA A 230 6.28 1.70 -3.23
N ARG A 231 5.92 2.07 -1.99
CA ARG A 231 5.01 3.20 -1.71
C ARG A 231 5.61 4.53 -2.15
N ALA A 232 6.88 4.79 -1.86
CA ALA A 232 7.55 6.05 -2.21
C ALA A 232 7.71 6.25 -3.73
N LEU A 233 8.05 5.19 -4.46
CA LEU A 233 8.16 5.23 -5.93
C LEU A 233 6.83 5.52 -6.61
N GLY A 234 5.73 5.03 -6.04
CA GLY A 234 4.38 5.24 -6.54
C GLY A 234 3.68 6.47 -5.95
N GLU A 235 4.35 7.25 -5.10
CA GLU A 235 3.73 8.42 -4.50
C GLU A 235 3.51 9.51 -5.56
N THR A 236 2.30 10.05 -5.58
CA THR A 236 1.84 10.91 -6.68
C THR A 236 1.44 12.28 -6.16
N MET A 237 0.59 12.37 -5.14
CA MET A 237 -0.01 13.65 -4.75
C MET A 237 0.96 14.54 -3.99
N VAL A 238 1.75 13.96 -3.10
CA VAL A 238 2.81 14.73 -2.41
C VAL A 238 3.78 15.33 -3.42
N VAL A 239 4.14 14.54 -4.41
CA VAL A 239 5.20 14.88 -5.35
C VAL A 239 4.73 15.89 -6.40
N VAL A 240 3.53 15.72 -6.96
CA VAL A 240 2.95 16.70 -7.90
C VAL A 240 2.82 18.08 -7.26
N LEU A 241 2.40 18.13 -5.99
CA LEU A 241 2.19 19.40 -5.29
C LEU A 241 3.49 20.05 -4.82
N ALA A 242 4.46 19.27 -4.33
CA ALA A 242 5.64 19.83 -3.66
C ALA A 242 6.90 19.83 -4.52
N ALA A 243 7.16 18.77 -5.29
CA ALA A 243 8.39 18.66 -6.08
C ALA A 243 8.34 19.48 -7.37
N GLY A 244 7.13 19.67 -7.90
CA GLY A 244 6.85 20.46 -9.09
C GLY A 244 6.75 19.61 -10.35
N SER A 245 6.97 20.26 -11.49
CA SER A 245 6.55 19.73 -12.78
C SER A 245 7.50 19.96 -13.93
N ILE A 246 8.66 20.55 -13.66
CA ILE A 246 9.71 20.71 -14.65
C ILE A 246 10.61 19.46 -14.62
N ALA A 247 10.78 18.84 -15.78
CA ALA A 247 11.70 17.72 -15.94
C ALA A 247 13.15 18.23 -15.98
N ARG A 248 13.91 17.98 -14.93
CA ARG A 248 15.34 18.32 -14.86
C ARG A 248 16.13 17.11 -14.40
N LEU A 249 17.28 16.88 -15.04
CA LEU A 249 18.23 15.87 -14.59
C LEU A 249 19.07 16.47 -13.45
N THR A 250 18.56 16.39 -12.22
CA THR A 250 19.21 16.96 -11.03
C THR A 250 19.17 15.97 -9.86
N LEU A 251 20.19 16.05 -9.01
CA LEU A 251 20.23 15.38 -7.69
C LEU A 251 20.20 16.40 -6.55
N ASN A 252 20.10 17.69 -6.85
CA ASN A 252 19.98 18.74 -5.86
C ASN A 252 18.54 18.77 -5.33
N PRO A 253 18.32 18.56 -4.02
CA PRO A 253 16.97 18.53 -3.47
C PRO A 253 16.29 19.91 -3.43
N PHE A 254 17.04 21.01 -3.55
CA PHE A 254 16.47 22.36 -3.51
C PHE A 254 15.89 22.84 -4.85
N ASP A 255 16.14 22.08 -5.92
CA ASP A 255 15.62 22.36 -7.25
C ASP A 255 14.23 21.72 -7.43
N GLU A 256 13.44 22.33 -8.32
CA GLU A 256 12.21 21.74 -8.85
C GLU A 256 12.52 20.49 -9.69
N THR A 257 11.75 19.42 -9.50
CA THR A 257 11.86 18.19 -10.28
C THR A 257 10.50 17.53 -10.51
N MET A 258 10.32 16.94 -11.69
CA MET A 258 9.17 16.10 -12.01
C MET A 258 9.49 14.62 -11.78
N THR A 259 8.50 13.83 -11.33
CA THR A 259 8.59 12.37 -11.25
C THR A 259 7.75 11.68 -12.30
N MET A 260 7.94 10.36 -12.46
CA MET A 260 7.12 9.54 -13.35
C MET A 260 5.63 9.61 -12.98
N SER A 261 5.31 9.50 -11.69
CA SER A 261 3.93 9.64 -11.21
C SER A 261 3.36 11.03 -11.46
N ALA A 262 4.17 12.09 -11.28
CA ALA A 262 3.73 13.45 -11.52
C ALA A 262 3.50 13.76 -13.00
N TYR A 263 4.31 13.20 -13.90
CA TYR A 263 4.06 13.28 -15.32
C TYR A 263 2.72 12.65 -15.71
N ILE A 264 2.46 11.42 -15.24
CA ILE A 264 1.19 10.74 -15.50
C ILE A 264 0.01 11.54 -14.92
N ALA A 265 0.17 12.16 -13.75
CA ALA A 265 -0.84 13.03 -13.18
C ALA A 265 -1.13 14.27 -14.04
N LYS A 266 -0.12 14.89 -14.66
CA LYS A 266 -0.32 15.98 -15.62
C LYS A 266 -1.04 15.56 -16.90
N VAL A 267 -0.80 14.33 -17.35
CA VAL A 267 -1.59 13.75 -18.45
C VAL A 267 -3.06 13.64 -18.01
N ALA A 268 -3.32 13.26 -16.75
CA ALA A 268 -4.67 13.13 -16.21
C ALA A 268 -5.41 14.47 -16.09
N THR A 269 -4.72 15.56 -15.74
CA THR A 269 -5.34 16.88 -15.58
C THR A 269 -5.62 17.58 -16.92
N GLY A 270 -5.10 17.05 -18.03
CA GLY A 270 -5.21 17.68 -19.34
C GLY A 270 -4.21 18.81 -19.57
N ASP A 271 -3.21 18.98 -18.69
CA ASP A 271 -2.10 19.94 -18.88
C ASP A 271 -1.26 19.58 -20.10
N ILE A 272 -1.26 18.30 -20.47
CA ILE A 272 -0.55 17.76 -21.62
C ILE A 272 -1.56 17.60 -22.78
N PRO A 273 -1.33 18.23 -23.95
CA PRO A 273 -2.20 18.11 -25.09
C PRO A 273 -2.37 16.65 -25.56
N PRO A 274 -3.55 16.27 -26.10
CA PRO A 274 -3.74 14.97 -26.73
C PRO A 274 -2.72 14.72 -27.85
N GLY A 275 -2.24 13.48 -27.94
CA GLY A 275 -1.25 13.08 -28.94
C GLY A 275 -0.18 12.18 -28.34
N LEU A 276 1.00 12.20 -28.95
CA LEU A 276 2.14 11.35 -28.57
C LEU A 276 2.57 11.55 -27.11
N ALA A 277 2.42 12.76 -26.57
CA ALA A 277 2.71 13.07 -25.17
C ALA A 277 1.78 12.32 -24.18
N VAL A 278 0.51 12.11 -24.53
CA VAL A 278 -0.41 11.30 -23.73
C VAL A 278 -0.02 9.82 -23.81
N SER A 279 0.32 9.31 -25.00
CA SER A 279 0.83 7.94 -25.19
C SER A 279 2.13 7.70 -24.40
N ALA A 280 3.00 8.71 -24.32
CA ALA A 280 4.19 8.68 -23.46
C ALA A 280 3.84 8.48 -21.97
N GLY A 281 2.66 8.95 -21.53
CA GLY A 281 2.13 8.71 -20.19
C GLY A 281 1.94 7.22 -19.90
N PHE A 282 1.47 6.45 -20.88
CA PHE A 282 1.35 4.99 -20.76
C PHE A 282 2.72 4.30 -20.74
N ALA A 283 3.68 4.75 -21.55
CA ALA A 283 5.06 4.24 -21.53
C ALA A 283 5.77 4.49 -20.20
N VAL A 284 5.62 5.70 -19.64
CA VAL A 284 6.10 6.04 -18.30
C VAL A 284 5.37 5.20 -17.23
N GLY A 285 4.06 5.01 -17.37
CA GLY A 285 3.27 4.12 -16.52
C GLY A 285 3.74 2.67 -16.55
N LEU A 286 4.08 2.15 -17.73
CA LEU A 286 4.64 0.80 -17.91
C LEU A 286 5.99 0.68 -17.21
N LEU A 287 6.89 1.65 -17.38
CA LEU A 287 8.19 1.67 -16.71
C LEU A 287 8.03 1.71 -15.18
N LEU A 288 7.18 2.60 -14.67
CA LEU A 288 6.90 2.72 -13.24
C LEU A 288 6.29 1.42 -12.66
N PHE A 289 5.34 0.82 -13.38
CA PHE A 289 4.76 -0.48 -13.01
C PHE A 289 5.81 -1.59 -12.99
N LEU A 290 6.70 -1.66 -13.98
CA LEU A 290 7.77 -2.66 -14.02
C LEU A 290 8.75 -2.51 -12.86
N ILE A 291 9.19 -1.28 -12.56
CA ILE A 291 10.10 -0.98 -11.45
C ILE A 291 9.45 -1.40 -10.12
N THR A 292 8.22 -0.96 -9.87
CA THR A 292 7.51 -1.28 -8.63
C THR A 292 7.18 -2.76 -8.52
N TYR A 293 6.78 -3.43 -9.60
CA TYR A 293 6.56 -4.87 -9.65
C TYR A 293 7.81 -5.66 -9.28
N VAL A 294 8.99 -5.24 -9.77
CA VAL A 294 10.27 -5.86 -9.43
C VAL A 294 10.57 -5.68 -7.93
N VAL A 295 10.44 -4.46 -7.40
CA VAL A 295 10.65 -4.17 -5.97
C VAL A 295 9.72 -5.01 -5.09
N ASN A 296 8.43 -5.06 -5.40
CA ASN A 296 7.43 -5.83 -4.64
C ASN A 296 7.66 -7.34 -4.71
N THR A 297 8.08 -7.84 -5.88
CA THR A 297 8.43 -9.25 -6.06
C THR A 297 9.65 -9.62 -5.21
N ILE A 298 10.66 -8.74 -5.14
CA ILE A 298 11.84 -8.93 -4.28
C ILE A 298 11.41 -8.91 -2.80
N ALA A 299 10.62 -7.92 -2.38
CA ALA A 299 10.10 -7.81 -1.03
C ALA A 299 9.38 -9.09 -0.58
N SER A 300 8.46 -9.57 -1.41
CA SER A 300 7.69 -10.79 -1.14
C SER A 300 8.57 -12.04 -1.01
N ARG A 301 9.63 -12.16 -1.82
CA ARG A 301 10.57 -13.29 -1.74
C ARG A 301 11.43 -13.26 -0.49
N VAL A 302 11.86 -12.07 -0.05
CA VAL A 302 12.64 -11.91 1.18
C VAL A 302 11.85 -12.38 2.41
N VAL A 303 10.54 -12.11 2.44
CA VAL A 303 9.64 -12.57 3.52
C VAL A 303 9.47 -14.10 3.52
N ILE A 304 9.25 -14.70 2.35
CA ILE A 304 8.91 -16.14 2.24
C ILE A 304 10.06 -17.06 2.67
N GLN A 305 11.31 -16.71 2.38
CA GLN A 305 12.46 -17.59 2.62
C GLN A 305 12.65 -17.97 4.10
N ILE A 306 12.08 -17.21 5.03
CA ILE A 306 12.38 -17.34 6.47
C ILE A 306 11.26 -17.99 7.27
N LYS A 307 9.99 -17.94 6.82
CA LYS A 307 8.96 -18.85 7.35
C LYS A 307 9.35 -20.33 7.18
N THR A 308 10.20 -20.64 6.20
CA THR A 308 10.76 -21.99 6.00
C THR A 308 12.13 -22.21 6.65
N GLY A 309 12.73 -21.19 7.27
CA GLY A 309 14.08 -21.22 7.87
C GLY A 309 14.21 -22.08 9.12
N THR A 310 13.11 -22.56 9.70
CA THR A 310 13.08 -23.57 10.77
C THR A 310 13.10 -25.01 10.26
N THR A 311 13.19 -25.24 8.94
CA THR A 311 13.49 -26.59 8.41
C THR A 311 14.83 -26.60 7.68
N VAL A 312 15.83 -27.20 8.33
CA VAL A 312 17.12 -27.57 7.73
C VAL A 312 16.83 -28.47 6.52
N LYS A 313 16.72 -27.90 5.31
CA LYS A 313 16.56 -28.70 4.09
C LYS A 313 17.91 -29.27 3.67
N SER A 314 17.98 -30.60 3.71
CA SER A 314 19.10 -31.45 3.27
C SER A 314 19.67 -31.04 1.90
N LYS A 315 20.99 -30.80 1.88
CA LYS A 315 21.81 -30.31 0.76
C LYS A 315 21.83 -31.18 -0.52
N LYS A 316 21.09 -32.28 -0.61
CA LYS A 316 21.33 -33.28 -1.67
C LYS A 316 20.49 -33.16 -2.96
N LYS A 317 19.37 -32.42 -2.98
CA LYS A 317 18.48 -32.36 -4.17
C LYS A 317 18.62 -31.14 -5.08
N GLN A 318 19.50 -30.19 -4.74
CA GLN A 318 19.61 -28.92 -5.47
C GLN A 318 20.67 -28.92 -6.59
N LYS A 319 21.54 -29.93 -6.67
CA LYS A 319 22.66 -29.95 -7.63
C LYS A 319 22.29 -30.37 -9.06
N GLN A 320 21.11 -30.93 -9.32
CA GLN A 320 20.85 -31.62 -10.60
C GLN A 320 19.96 -30.87 -11.60
N LYS A 321 19.26 -29.78 -11.19
CA LYS A 321 18.48 -28.92 -12.11
C LYS A 321 19.21 -27.65 -12.57
N ILE A 322 20.46 -27.48 -12.16
CA ILE A 322 21.22 -26.24 -12.33
C ILE A 322 21.82 -26.09 -13.74
N ASN A 323 22.05 -27.17 -14.50
CA ASN A 323 22.89 -27.08 -15.70
C ASN A 323 22.21 -26.68 -17.03
N VAL A 324 20.86 -26.63 -17.10
CA VAL A 324 20.18 -26.30 -18.37
C VAL A 324 19.75 -24.82 -18.45
N LEU A 325 19.38 -24.20 -17.32
CA LEU A 325 18.99 -22.79 -17.27
C LEU A 325 20.18 -21.80 -17.27
N ILE A 326 21.41 -22.29 -17.11
CA ILE A 326 22.60 -21.45 -16.96
C ILE A 326 23.06 -20.80 -18.27
N ARG A 327 22.75 -21.36 -19.44
CA ARG A 327 23.31 -20.84 -20.71
C ARG A 327 22.65 -19.57 -21.24
N ILE A 328 21.41 -19.26 -20.85
CA ILE A 328 20.66 -18.10 -21.38
C ILE A 328 20.70 -16.90 -20.40
N PHE A 329 20.87 -17.15 -19.10
CA PHE A 329 20.81 -16.09 -18.07
C PHE A 329 22.16 -15.44 -17.71
N THR A 330 23.27 -15.89 -18.30
CA THR A 330 24.63 -15.52 -17.87
C THR A 330 25.07 -14.09 -18.21
N LYS A 331 24.49 -13.42 -19.21
CA LYS A 331 24.91 -12.05 -19.57
C LYS A 331 24.31 -10.92 -18.72
N ILE A 332 23.15 -11.13 -18.10
CA ILE A 332 22.48 -10.12 -17.25
C ILE A 332 22.77 -10.36 -15.75
N LYS A 333 23.19 -11.58 -15.40
CA LYS A 333 23.44 -11.98 -14.01
C LYS A 333 24.66 -11.31 -13.40
N GLU A 334 25.70 -10.95 -14.14
CA GLU A 334 26.96 -10.49 -13.52
C GLU A 334 26.77 -9.19 -12.73
N LYS A 335 26.08 -8.18 -13.27
CA LYS A 335 25.82 -6.93 -12.51
C LYS A 335 24.86 -7.12 -11.32
N ILE A 336 23.79 -7.90 -11.49
CA ILE A 336 22.79 -8.10 -10.43
C ILE A 336 23.30 -9.06 -9.34
N THR A 337 24.09 -10.07 -9.72
CA THR A 337 24.73 -10.99 -8.78
C THR A 337 25.82 -10.28 -8.01
N ILE A 338 26.57 -9.34 -8.59
CA ILE A 338 27.54 -8.54 -7.84
C ILE A 338 26.83 -7.73 -6.75
N SER A 339 25.70 -7.06 -7.01
CA SER A 339 24.98 -6.32 -5.96
C SER A 339 24.35 -7.23 -4.90
N ILE A 340 23.78 -8.37 -5.28
CA ILE A 340 23.19 -9.34 -4.34
C ILE A 340 24.26 -10.11 -3.56
N VAL A 341 25.39 -10.44 -4.18
CA VAL A 341 26.55 -11.06 -3.53
C VAL A 341 27.27 -10.04 -2.66
N PHE A 342 27.33 -8.76 -3.03
CA PHE A 342 27.88 -7.69 -2.19
C PHE A 342 27.01 -7.45 -0.95
N ILE A 343 25.69 -7.43 -1.10
CA ILE A 343 24.74 -7.37 0.03
C ILE A 343 24.84 -8.64 0.88
N ARG A 344 24.91 -9.82 0.27
CA ARG A 344 25.04 -11.11 0.98
C ARG A 344 26.42 -11.28 1.63
N GLU A 345 27.51 -10.79 1.04
CA GLU A 345 28.85 -10.78 1.62
C GLU A 345 28.93 -9.78 2.75
N ASN A 346 28.33 -8.59 2.64
CA ASN A 346 28.24 -7.66 3.75
C ASN A 346 27.35 -8.20 4.89
N LEU A 347 26.24 -8.90 4.58
CA LEU A 347 25.37 -9.56 5.57
C LEU A 347 26.01 -10.82 6.18
N SER A 348 26.79 -11.60 5.44
CA SER A 348 27.50 -12.79 5.95
C SER A 348 28.84 -12.46 6.64
N LYS A 349 29.39 -11.26 6.38
CA LYS A 349 30.44 -10.64 7.19
C LYS A 349 29.91 -10.12 8.53
N ILE A 350 28.59 -10.10 8.75
CA ILE A 350 28.00 -10.20 10.10
C ILE A 350 28.26 -11.63 10.59
N ARG A 351 29.54 -11.97 10.78
CA ARG A 351 29.93 -13.12 11.57
C ARG A 351 29.28 -12.89 12.92
N PHE A 352 28.53 -13.89 13.39
CA PHE A 352 28.21 -14.06 14.80
C PHE A 352 29.53 -14.10 15.55
N LYS A 353 30.03 -12.91 15.90
CA LYS A 353 31.22 -12.75 16.71
C LYS A 353 30.75 -13.23 18.06
N ILE A 354 31.08 -14.48 18.39
CA ILE A 354 31.02 -15.01 19.76
C ILE A 354 31.48 -13.87 20.65
N LEU A 355 30.59 -13.44 21.55
CA LEU A 355 30.81 -12.34 22.47
C LEU A 355 32.12 -12.61 23.21
N LYS A 356 33.25 -12.12 22.68
CA LYS A 356 34.49 -12.08 23.44
C LYS A 356 34.19 -11.12 24.59
N PRO A 357 34.30 -11.54 25.86
CA PRO A 357 34.09 -10.66 26.99
C PRO A 357 35.12 -9.54 26.87
N ARG A 358 34.70 -8.38 26.37
CA ARG A 358 35.53 -7.18 26.45
C ARG A 358 35.38 -6.68 27.89
N PRO A 359 36.48 -6.36 28.59
CA PRO A 359 36.42 -5.77 29.92
C PRO A 359 36.00 -4.30 29.79
N VAL A 360 34.76 -4.07 29.36
CA VAL A 360 34.13 -2.75 29.40
C VAL A 360 33.41 -2.69 30.73
N SER A 361 33.80 -1.73 31.59
CA SER A 361 33.15 -1.48 32.87
C SER A 361 31.62 -1.48 32.71
N LEU A 362 30.90 -2.17 33.59
CA LEU A 362 29.43 -2.26 33.59
C LEU A 362 28.78 -0.86 33.45
N ARG A 363 29.34 0.16 34.11
CA ARG A 363 28.94 1.56 34.01
C ARG A 363 28.89 2.08 32.57
N LYS A 364 29.93 1.82 31.76
CA LYS A 364 29.98 2.22 30.34
C LYS A 364 28.93 1.48 29.50
N ARG A 365 28.63 0.21 29.81
CA ARG A 365 27.57 -0.56 29.11
C ARG A 365 26.18 0.02 29.40
N TYR A 366 25.89 0.33 30.67
CA TYR A 366 24.63 0.99 31.05
C TYR A 366 24.51 2.42 30.53
N MET A 367 25.60 3.20 30.48
CA MET A 367 25.59 4.52 29.87
C MET A 367 25.27 4.44 28.37
N LYS A 368 25.90 3.51 27.63
CA LYS A 368 25.57 3.27 26.22
C LYS A 368 24.13 2.87 26.02
N GLN A 369 23.59 2.02 26.90
CA GLN A 369 22.17 1.66 26.89
C GLN A 369 21.29 2.89 27.08
N LYS A 370 21.54 3.72 28.10
CA LYS A 370 20.72 4.89 28.39
C LYS A 370 20.72 5.86 27.20
N ILE A 371 21.90 6.19 26.67
CA ILE A 371 22.06 7.05 25.50
C ILE A 371 21.34 6.46 24.28
N GLY A 372 21.55 5.17 24.01
CA GLY A 372 20.93 4.47 22.89
C GLY A 372 19.41 4.50 22.96
N ILE A 373 18.83 4.16 24.12
CA ILE A 373 17.38 4.18 24.36
C ILE A 373 16.81 5.59 24.20
N THR A 374 17.48 6.61 24.74
CA THR A 374 17.02 8.00 24.62
C THR A 374 17.04 8.48 23.17
N LEU A 375 18.09 8.18 22.41
CA LEU A 375 18.18 8.56 20.99
C LEU A 375 17.09 7.89 20.15
N ILE A 376 16.88 6.57 20.30
CA ILE A 376 15.83 5.89 19.53
C ILE A 376 14.43 6.31 19.98
N GLY A 377 14.21 6.63 21.27
CA GLY A 377 12.95 7.17 21.76
C GLY A 377 12.60 8.53 21.15
N GLY A 378 13.61 9.35 20.85
CA GLY A 378 13.45 10.63 20.17
C GLY A 378 12.80 10.52 18.79
N SER A 379 12.97 9.41 18.08
CA SER A 379 12.34 9.20 16.76
C SER A 379 10.81 9.20 16.81
N ILE A 380 10.21 8.71 17.90
CA ILE A 380 8.76 8.73 18.11
C ILE A 380 8.27 10.16 18.36
N ILE A 381 9.07 10.95 19.08
CA ILE A 381 8.76 12.35 19.34
C ILE A 381 8.77 13.13 18.02
N ILE A 382 9.73 12.88 17.12
CA ILE A 382 9.76 13.49 15.79
C ILE A 382 8.48 13.19 15.01
N ALA A 383 8.03 11.93 15.00
CA ALA A 383 6.78 11.55 14.36
C ALA A 383 5.56 12.27 14.96
N ALA A 384 5.50 12.37 16.29
CA ALA A 384 4.41 13.05 16.99
C ALA A 384 4.41 14.57 16.73
N ILE A 385 5.58 15.21 16.78
CA ILE A 385 5.73 16.64 16.47
C ILE A 385 5.26 16.92 15.05
N PHE A 386 5.68 16.11 14.07
CA PHE A 386 5.22 16.29 12.70
C PHE A 386 3.70 16.18 12.58
N LEU A 387 3.08 15.18 13.22
CA LEU A 387 1.62 15.04 13.20
C LEU A 387 0.94 16.30 13.74
N VAL A 388 1.44 16.82 14.87
CA VAL A 388 0.91 18.04 15.49
C VAL A 388 1.09 19.25 14.57
N LEU A 389 2.25 19.40 13.92
CA LEU A 389 2.50 20.48 12.97
C LEU A 389 1.59 20.38 11.73
N LEU A 390 1.44 19.18 11.17
CA LEU A 390 0.58 18.93 10.02
C LEU A 390 -0.88 19.27 10.33
N LEU A 391 -1.43 18.71 11.40
CA LEU A 391 -2.82 18.95 11.79
C LEU A 391 -3.03 20.40 12.23
N GLY A 392 -2.10 20.95 13.02
CA GLY A 392 -2.15 22.32 13.50
C GLY A 392 -2.13 23.33 12.36
N HIS A 393 -1.27 23.14 11.36
CA HIS A 393 -1.20 24.02 10.19
C HIS A 393 -2.50 23.98 9.37
N VAL A 394 -2.98 22.78 9.04
CA VAL A 394 -4.24 22.58 8.30
C VAL A 394 -5.42 23.20 9.04
N LEU A 395 -5.51 23.00 10.35
CA LEU A 395 -6.57 23.58 11.18
C LEU A 395 -6.47 25.11 11.21
N SER A 396 -5.28 25.65 11.43
CA SER A 396 -5.07 27.10 11.51
C SER A 396 -5.44 27.83 10.22
N GLN A 397 -5.12 27.25 9.06
CA GLN A 397 -5.45 27.83 7.76
C GLN A 397 -6.90 27.58 7.35
N GLY A 398 -7.43 26.38 7.62
CA GLY A 398 -8.73 25.97 7.10
C GLY A 398 -9.93 26.35 7.96
N ILE A 399 -9.79 26.50 9.28
CA ILE A 399 -10.96 26.67 10.15
C ILE A 399 -11.74 27.97 9.86
N GLY A 400 -11.04 29.03 9.46
CA GLY A 400 -11.66 30.31 9.11
C GLY A 400 -12.45 30.28 7.80
N GLY A 401 -12.17 29.34 6.90
CA GLY A 401 -12.89 29.18 5.63
C GLY A 401 -14.16 28.33 5.73
N ILE A 402 -14.38 27.63 6.86
CA ILE A 402 -15.56 26.79 7.05
C ILE A 402 -16.72 27.65 7.54
N ASN A 403 -17.66 27.93 6.65
CA ASN A 403 -18.95 28.54 6.98
C ASN A 403 -20.11 27.76 6.31
N ILE A 404 -21.34 28.06 6.69
CA ILE A 404 -22.51 27.37 6.15
C ILE A 404 -22.60 27.53 4.62
N THR A 405 -22.26 28.71 4.10
CA THR A 405 -22.26 29.01 2.68
C THR A 405 -21.25 28.15 1.93
N PHE A 406 -20.05 27.93 2.45
CA PHE A 406 -19.04 27.06 1.88
C PHE A 406 -19.51 25.60 1.82
N LEU A 407 -20.20 25.13 2.86
CA LEU A 407 -20.70 23.76 2.91
C LEU A 407 -21.91 23.51 2.01
N THR A 408 -22.73 24.53 1.71
CA THR A 408 -23.98 24.39 0.94
C THR A 408 -23.90 24.93 -0.49
N SER A 409 -22.94 25.80 -0.78
CA SER A 409 -22.81 26.42 -2.10
C SER A 409 -22.11 25.51 -3.11
N TYR A 410 -22.25 25.90 -4.37
CA TYR A 410 -21.68 25.19 -5.52
C TYR A 410 -20.23 25.64 -5.76
N PRO A 411 -19.38 24.81 -6.39
CA PRO A 411 -18.03 25.20 -6.76
C PRO A 411 -18.03 26.41 -7.69
N SER A 412 -17.13 27.36 -7.43
CA SER A 412 -17.02 28.61 -8.17
C SER A 412 -15.56 28.93 -8.47
N TRP A 413 -15.35 29.66 -9.57
CA TRP A 413 -14.06 30.26 -9.94
C TRP A 413 -13.77 31.54 -9.13
N ILE A 414 -14.77 32.02 -8.38
CA ILE A 414 -14.66 33.16 -7.45
C ILE A 414 -14.57 32.58 -6.04
N PRO A 415 -13.42 32.72 -5.34
CA PRO A 415 -13.19 32.09 -4.04
C PRO A 415 -14.28 32.41 -3.00
N GLU A 416 -14.72 33.66 -2.90
CA GLU A 416 -15.74 34.09 -1.93
C GLU A 416 -17.09 33.38 -2.07
N LYS A 417 -17.41 32.89 -3.28
CA LYS A 417 -18.68 32.21 -3.60
C LYS A 417 -18.51 30.69 -3.76
N ALA A 418 -17.30 30.18 -3.60
CA ALA A 418 -17.00 28.78 -3.84
C ALA A 418 -17.48 27.93 -2.66
N GLY A 419 -18.30 26.92 -2.95
CA GLY A 419 -18.67 25.88 -1.98
C GLY A 419 -18.34 24.47 -2.45
N ILE A 420 -18.52 23.51 -1.55
CA ILE A 420 -18.14 22.10 -1.75
C ILE A 420 -19.32 21.14 -1.66
N PHE A 421 -20.57 21.61 -1.63
CA PHE A 421 -21.74 20.74 -1.45
C PHE A 421 -21.80 19.58 -2.47
N PRO A 422 -21.74 19.82 -3.79
CA PRO A 422 -21.71 18.75 -4.80
C PRO A 422 -20.56 17.76 -4.63
N ILE A 423 -19.43 18.24 -4.12
CA ILE A 423 -18.18 17.49 -3.98
C ILE A 423 -18.24 16.54 -2.79
N ILE A 424 -18.88 16.99 -1.70
CA ILE A 424 -19.19 16.14 -0.54
C ILE A 424 -20.11 15.00 -0.99
N ILE A 425 -21.21 15.32 -1.69
CA ILE A 425 -22.16 14.31 -2.18
C ILE A 425 -21.49 13.34 -3.15
N GLY A 426 -20.72 13.85 -4.12
CA GLY A 426 -19.95 13.02 -5.06
C GLY A 426 -18.98 12.07 -4.36
N SER A 427 -18.28 12.56 -3.33
CA SER A 427 -17.37 11.73 -2.53
C SER A 427 -18.12 10.66 -1.72
N VAL A 428 -19.28 11.00 -1.14
CA VAL A 428 -20.10 10.05 -0.38
C VAL A 428 -20.64 8.95 -1.28
N TYR A 429 -21.19 9.27 -2.44
CA TYR A 429 -21.66 8.24 -3.37
C TYR A 429 -20.52 7.39 -3.94
N LEU A 430 -19.37 8.00 -4.23
CA LEU A 430 -18.18 7.27 -4.65
C LEU A 430 -17.77 6.23 -3.60
N MET A 431 -17.71 6.64 -2.32
CA MET A 431 -17.40 5.74 -1.20
C MET A 431 -18.40 4.60 -1.08
N VAL A 432 -19.70 4.91 -1.10
CA VAL A 432 -20.76 3.90 -0.93
C VAL A 432 -20.71 2.88 -2.04
N LEU A 433 -20.54 3.30 -3.30
CA LEU A 433 -20.38 2.39 -4.43
C LEU A 433 -19.10 1.56 -4.34
N THR A 434 -17.97 2.18 -4.00
CA THR A 434 -16.70 1.45 -3.82
C THR A 434 -16.84 0.39 -2.72
N LEU A 435 -17.47 0.71 -1.59
CA LEU A 435 -17.76 -0.27 -0.53
C LEU A 435 -18.66 -1.41 -1.04
N ALA A 436 -19.73 -1.05 -1.77
CA ALA A 436 -20.71 -2.01 -2.30
C ALA A 436 -20.07 -3.04 -3.23
N PHE A 437 -19.05 -2.68 -4.01
CA PHE A 437 -18.31 -3.63 -4.85
C PHE A 437 -17.13 -4.30 -4.12
N THR A 438 -16.35 -3.54 -3.35
CA THR A 438 -15.12 -4.05 -2.72
C THR A 438 -15.41 -5.07 -1.63
N ALA A 439 -16.43 -4.85 -0.79
CA ALA A 439 -16.71 -5.75 0.32
C ALA A 439 -17.14 -7.15 -0.18
N PRO A 440 -18.12 -7.31 -1.09
CA PRO A 440 -18.48 -8.64 -1.60
C PRO A 440 -17.34 -9.34 -2.35
N LEU A 441 -16.64 -8.62 -3.24
CA LEU A 441 -15.56 -9.21 -4.04
C LEU A 441 -14.36 -9.60 -3.17
N GLY A 442 -13.93 -8.71 -2.27
CA GLY A 442 -12.77 -8.95 -1.42
C GLY A 442 -13.03 -10.02 -0.36
N VAL A 443 -14.19 -9.96 0.30
CA VAL A 443 -14.58 -10.98 1.29
C VAL A 443 -14.81 -12.32 0.61
N GLY A 444 -15.50 -12.34 -0.53
CA GLY A 444 -15.75 -13.56 -1.30
C GLY A 444 -14.46 -14.23 -1.76
N ALA A 445 -13.51 -13.45 -2.29
CA ALA A 445 -12.20 -13.93 -2.68
C ALA A 445 -11.43 -14.54 -1.49
N ALA A 446 -11.43 -13.88 -0.33
CA ALA A 446 -10.75 -14.37 0.86
C ALA A 446 -11.39 -15.65 1.43
N ILE A 447 -12.72 -15.74 1.45
CA ILE A 447 -13.43 -16.96 1.84
C ILE A 447 -13.03 -18.12 0.94
N TYR A 448 -13.02 -17.91 -0.38
CA TYR A 448 -12.59 -18.94 -1.33
C TYR A 448 -11.15 -19.38 -1.04
N LEU A 449 -10.23 -18.42 -0.97
CA LEU A 449 -8.79 -18.67 -0.81
C LEU A 449 -8.43 -19.33 0.52
N ASN A 450 -9.20 -19.09 1.60
CA ASN A 450 -8.93 -19.64 2.92
C ASN A 450 -9.66 -20.96 3.19
N GLU A 451 -10.95 -21.07 2.84
CA GLU A 451 -11.80 -22.18 3.29
C GLU A 451 -12.02 -23.26 2.22
N PHE A 452 -11.99 -22.89 0.94
CA PHE A 452 -12.32 -23.79 -0.17
C PHE A 452 -11.12 -24.15 -1.05
N ALA A 453 -10.17 -23.25 -1.20
CA ALA A 453 -9.00 -23.40 -2.04
C ALA A 453 -8.02 -24.45 -1.48
N LYS A 454 -7.72 -25.47 -2.28
CA LYS A 454 -6.59 -26.38 -2.02
C LYS A 454 -5.27 -25.66 -2.30
N ASP A 455 -4.16 -26.06 -1.67
CA ASP A 455 -2.83 -25.56 -2.03
C ASP A 455 -2.38 -26.12 -3.39
N THR A 456 -2.72 -25.39 -4.45
CA THR A 456 -2.43 -25.71 -5.84
C THR A 456 -1.51 -24.64 -6.42
N ARG A 457 -0.95 -24.90 -7.61
CA ARG A 457 -0.18 -23.88 -8.33
C ARG A 457 -1.03 -22.65 -8.66
N TYR A 458 -2.31 -22.86 -8.96
CA TYR A 458 -3.27 -21.80 -9.29
C TYR A 458 -3.60 -20.93 -8.08
N THR A 459 -3.88 -21.51 -6.91
CA THR A 459 -4.20 -20.72 -5.71
C THR A 459 -3.00 -19.95 -5.19
N ARG A 460 -1.78 -20.52 -5.28
CA ARG A 460 -0.53 -19.78 -5.04
C ARG A 460 -0.27 -18.69 -6.09
N PHE A 461 -0.75 -18.86 -7.32
CA PHE A 461 -0.68 -17.82 -8.34
C PHE A 461 -1.66 -16.68 -8.06
N LEU A 462 -2.91 -16.97 -7.70
CA LEU A 462 -3.90 -15.99 -7.26
C LEU A 462 -3.40 -15.13 -6.10
N ARG A 463 -2.89 -15.77 -5.03
CA ARG A 463 -2.32 -15.06 -3.87
C ARG A 463 -1.19 -14.11 -4.27
N ARG A 464 -0.33 -14.52 -5.20
CA ARG A 464 0.75 -13.67 -5.73
C ARG A 464 0.22 -12.49 -6.54
N ILE A 465 -0.80 -12.70 -7.37
CA ILE A 465 -1.44 -11.60 -8.11
C ILE A 465 -2.04 -10.58 -7.15
N ILE A 466 -2.80 -11.03 -6.14
CA ILE A 466 -3.40 -10.14 -5.15
C ILE A 466 -2.33 -9.35 -4.39
N GLN A 467 -1.23 -10.00 -3.99
CA GLN A 467 -0.09 -9.32 -3.36
C GLN A 467 0.59 -8.31 -4.29
N ASN A 468 0.75 -8.65 -5.56
CA ASN A 468 1.34 -7.74 -6.54
C ASN A 468 0.43 -6.55 -6.85
N LEU A 469 -0.90 -6.75 -6.91
CA LEU A 469 -1.89 -5.69 -7.08
C LEU A 469 -1.79 -4.65 -5.95
N ALA A 470 -1.58 -5.10 -4.71
CA ALA A 470 -1.40 -4.18 -3.57
C ALA A 470 -0.17 -3.26 -3.70
N GLY A 471 0.78 -3.65 -4.56
CA GLY A 471 2.01 -2.92 -4.81
C GLY A 471 2.00 -2.07 -6.09
N VAL A 472 0.90 -2.06 -6.85
CA VAL A 472 0.77 -1.26 -8.06
C VAL A 472 0.66 0.24 -7.68
N PRO A 473 1.41 1.13 -8.34
CA PRO A 473 1.28 2.58 -8.14
C PRO A 473 -0.17 3.03 -8.34
N SER A 474 -0.68 3.90 -7.46
CA SER A 474 -2.11 4.25 -7.47
C SER A 474 -2.55 4.93 -8.77
N ILE A 475 -1.67 5.73 -9.38
CA ILE A 475 -1.91 6.40 -10.67
C ILE A 475 -2.08 5.42 -11.86
N VAL A 476 -1.49 4.21 -11.77
CA VAL A 476 -1.60 3.17 -12.82
C VAL A 476 -3.00 2.59 -12.86
N PHE A 477 -3.71 2.50 -11.72
CA PHE A 477 -5.12 2.12 -11.72
C PHE A 477 -5.98 3.14 -12.45
N GLY A 478 -5.63 4.43 -12.41
CA GLY A 478 -6.32 5.48 -13.14
C GLY A 478 -6.18 5.33 -14.66
N LEU A 479 -4.96 5.10 -15.15
CA LEU A 479 -4.70 4.80 -16.57
C LEU A 479 -5.52 3.61 -17.06
N MET A 480 -5.49 2.50 -16.31
CA MET A 480 -6.30 1.31 -16.61
C MET A 480 -7.80 1.62 -16.60
N GLY A 481 -8.25 2.40 -15.62
CA GLY A 481 -9.64 2.77 -15.47
C GLY A 481 -10.20 3.57 -16.64
N VAL A 482 -9.43 4.52 -17.18
CA VAL A 482 -9.81 5.25 -18.40
C VAL A 482 -9.98 4.28 -19.56
N THR A 483 -8.95 3.48 -19.86
CA THR A 483 -8.99 2.60 -21.02
C THR A 483 -10.10 1.55 -20.93
N ILE A 484 -10.32 0.97 -19.74
CA ILE A 484 -11.29 -0.12 -19.57
C ILE A 484 -12.71 0.41 -19.34
N PHE A 485 -12.91 1.29 -18.36
CA PHE A 485 -14.26 1.71 -17.97
C PHE A 485 -14.77 2.88 -18.81
N VAL A 486 -13.93 3.89 -19.03
CA VAL A 486 -14.33 5.09 -19.78
C VAL A 486 -14.42 4.80 -21.27
N THR A 487 -13.38 4.18 -21.85
CA THR A 487 -13.28 3.96 -23.30
C THR A 487 -13.90 2.64 -23.74
N LEU A 488 -13.46 1.50 -23.18
CA LEU A 488 -13.86 0.17 -23.68
C LEU A 488 -15.30 -0.21 -23.29
N PHE A 489 -15.71 0.01 -22.05
CA PHE A 489 -17.10 -0.20 -21.60
C PHE A 489 -18.01 1.02 -21.81
N GLN A 490 -17.47 2.14 -22.27
CA GLN A 490 -18.24 3.36 -22.58
C GLN A 490 -19.05 3.90 -21.39
N PHE A 491 -18.59 3.69 -20.16
CA PHE A 491 -19.26 4.25 -18.98
C PHE A 491 -19.01 5.76 -18.80
N GLY A 492 -18.11 6.34 -19.61
CA GLY A 492 -17.73 7.74 -19.51
C GLY A 492 -16.99 8.09 -18.21
N PRO A 493 -16.57 9.37 -18.05
CA PRO A 493 -15.99 9.89 -16.82
C PRO A 493 -17.07 10.03 -15.74
N SER A 494 -17.47 8.89 -15.17
CA SER A 494 -18.64 8.74 -14.31
C SER A 494 -18.32 8.19 -12.93
N LEU A 495 -19.26 8.37 -12.00
CA LEU A 495 -19.17 7.88 -10.64
C LEU A 495 -18.93 6.36 -10.57
N LEU A 496 -19.59 5.59 -11.44
CA LEU A 496 -19.40 4.15 -11.57
C LEU A 496 -17.95 3.82 -11.94
N SER A 497 -17.41 4.45 -12.99
CA SER A 497 -16.02 4.26 -13.41
C SER A 497 -15.04 4.55 -12.28
N GLY A 498 -15.21 5.68 -11.59
CA GLY A 498 -14.38 6.03 -10.42
C GLY A 498 -14.48 5.01 -9.30
N SER A 499 -15.69 4.54 -8.98
CA SER A 499 -15.92 3.58 -7.90
C SER A 499 -15.31 2.19 -8.18
N LEU A 500 -15.33 1.75 -9.44
CA LEU A 500 -14.72 0.48 -9.87
C LEU A 500 -13.19 0.55 -9.85
N ILE A 501 -12.58 1.67 -10.21
CA ILE A 501 -11.13 1.86 -10.09
C ILE A 501 -10.69 1.77 -8.63
N LEU A 502 -11.37 2.51 -7.75
CA LEU A 502 -11.09 2.46 -6.33
C LEU A 502 -11.34 1.06 -5.77
N THR A 503 -12.35 0.34 -6.28
CA THR A 503 -12.60 -1.07 -5.91
C THR A 503 -11.41 -1.95 -6.23
N ILE A 504 -10.82 -1.82 -7.42
CA ILE A 504 -9.66 -2.62 -7.82
C ILE A 504 -8.46 -2.34 -6.93
N MET A 505 -8.22 -1.08 -6.60
CA MET A 505 -7.14 -0.67 -5.69
C MET A 505 -7.39 -1.14 -4.24
N ALA A 506 -8.64 -1.09 -3.78
CA ALA A 506 -9.06 -1.44 -2.42
C ALA A 506 -9.16 -2.96 -2.19
N LEU A 507 -9.35 -3.74 -3.26
CA LEU A 507 -9.58 -5.18 -3.22
C LEU A 507 -8.47 -5.95 -2.48
N PRO A 508 -7.17 -5.77 -2.75
CA PRO A 508 -6.12 -6.54 -2.08
C PRO A 508 -6.09 -6.36 -0.57
N ILE A 509 -6.40 -5.15 -0.09
CA ILE A 509 -6.43 -4.82 1.33
C ILE A 509 -7.56 -5.60 2.02
N VAL A 510 -8.75 -5.62 1.43
CA VAL A 510 -9.90 -6.37 1.97
C VAL A 510 -9.62 -7.87 1.95
N VAL A 511 -9.04 -8.39 0.86
CA VAL A 511 -8.71 -9.82 0.77
C VAL A 511 -7.75 -10.24 1.87
N VAL A 512 -6.61 -9.55 2.02
CA VAL A 512 -5.57 -9.91 3.00
C VAL A 512 -6.12 -9.81 4.43
N ALA A 513 -6.83 -8.72 4.76
CA ALA A 513 -7.38 -8.53 6.09
C ALA A 513 -8.49 -9.55 6.41
N THR A 514 -9.32 -9.91 5.42
CA THR A 514 -10.35 -10.95 5.59
C THR A 514 -9.71 -12.33 5.79
N GLU A 515 -8.66 -12.68 5.05
CA GLU A 515 -7.96 -13.96 5.24
C GLU A 515 -7.31 -14.06 6.62
N GLU A 516 -6.69 -12.99 7.11
CA GLU A 516 -6.15 -12.92 8.48
C GLU A 516 -7.26 -13.12 9.52
N ALA A 517 -8.41 -12.45 9.33
CA ALA A 517 -9.56 -12.60 10.21
C ALA A 517 -10.12 -14.03 10.23
N LEU A 518 -10.24 -14.68 9.06
CA LEU A 518 -10.70 -16.07 8.95
C LEU A 518 -9.73 -17.05 9.64
N LYS A 519 -8.42 -16.85 9.48
CA LYS A 519 -7.38 -17.68 10.12
C LYS A 519 -7.33 -17.52 11.64
N SER A 520 -7.80 -16.39 12.17
CA SER A 520 -7.86 -16.18 13.63
C SER A 520 -8.91 -17.03 14.35
N VAL A 521 -9.88 -17.58 13.60
CA VAL A 521 -10.90 -18.47 14.16
C VAL A 521 -10.26 -19.85 14.41
N PRO A 522 -10.32 -20.40 15.63
CA PRO A 522 -9.74 -21.70 15.96
C PRO A 522 -10.30 -22.84 15.09
N ASP A 523 -9.44 -23.79 14.73
CA ASP A 523 -9.83 -24.93 13.91
C ASP A 523 -10.81 -25.89 14.61
N SER A 524 -10.86 -25.87 15.95
CA SER A 524 -11.83 -26.64 16.75
C SER A 524 -13.29 -26.34 16.34
N PHE A 525 -13.62 -25.09 16.01
CA PHE A 525 -14.96 -24.74 15.49
C PHE A 525 -15.25 -25.42 14.15
N ARG A 526 -14.24 -25.50 13.26
CA ARG A 526 -14.38 -26.13 11.94
C ARG A 526 -14.53 -27.65 12.08
N GLU A 527 -13.77 -28.25 12.97
CA GLU A 527 -13.78 -29.69 13.23
C GLU A 527 -15.07 -30.13 13.94
N ALA A 528 -15.49 -29.41 14.99
CA ALA A 528 -16.72 -29.71 15.71
C ALA A 528 -17.95 -29.61 14.81
N ALA A 529 -18.08 -28.54 14.02
CA ALA A 529 -19.20 -28.36 13.11
C ALA A 529 -19.24 -29.44 12.00
N LYS A 530 -18.08 -29.85 11.46
CA LYS A 530 -18.01 -30.99 10.53
C LYS A 530 -18.33 -32.32 11.20
N GLY A 531 -17.94 -32.50 12.46
CA GLY A 531 -18.20 -33.70 13.27
C GLY A 531 -19.69 -33.98 13.47
N VAL A 532 -20.52 -32.92 13.53
CA VAL A 532 -22.00 -33.04 13.59
C VAL A 532 -22.66 -33.11 12.20
N GLY A 533 -21.89 -33.28 11.12
CA GLY A 533 -22.40 -33.45 9.76
C GLY A 533 -22.61 -32.16 8.95
N SER A 534 -22.12 -31.00 9.42
CA SER A 534 -22.27 -29.75 8.67
C SER A 534 -21.46 -29.73 7.38
N THR A 535 -22.03 -29.18 6.32
CA THR A 535 -21.30 -28.91 5.06
C THR A 535 -20.22 -27.85 5.29
N LYS A 536 -19.19 -27.81 4.42
CA LYS A 536 -18.16 -26.75 4.50
C LYS A 536 -18.76 -25.36 4.44
N TRP A 537 -19.77 -25.13 3.60
CA TRP A 537 -20.43 -23.83 3.53
C TRP A 537 -21.22 -23.51 4.80
N GLN A 538 -21.92 -24.48 5.39
CA GLN A 538 -22.63 -24.29 6.66
C GLN A 538 -21.67 -23.94 7.80
N VAL A 539 -20.50 -24.60 7.86
CA VAL A 539 -19.42 -24.28 8.81
C VAL A 539 -18.97 -22.83 8.63
N VAL A 540 -18.67 -22.43 7.39
CA VAL A 540 -18.22 -21.08 7.07
C VAL A 540 -19.29 -20.03 7.44
N ARG A 541 -20.54 -20.24 7.01
CA ARG A 541 -21.63 -19.29 7.20
C ARG A 541 -22.02 -19.10 8.67
N HIS A 542 -22.12 -20.17 9.45
CA HIS A 542 -22.68 -20.11 10.81
C HIS A 542 -21.62 -20.01 11.90
N HIS A 543 -20.39 -20.48 11.65
CA HIS A 543 -19.35 -20.50 12.67
C HIS A 543 -18.18 -19.60 12.30
N VAL A 544 -17.58 -19.77 11.11
CA VAL A 544 -16.35 -19.03 10.78
C VAL A 544 -16.63 -17.54 10.53
N LEU A 545 -17.59 -17.21 9.66
CA LEU A 545 -17.87 -15.83 9.28
C LEU A 545 -18.35 -14.95 10.45
N PRO A 546 -19.30 -15.39 11.31
CA PRO A 546 -19.72 -14.58 12.46
C PRO A 546 -18.56 -14.30 13.40
N ASN A 547 -17.72 -15.31 13.68
CA ASN A 547 -16.57 -15.19 14.58
C ASN A 547 -15.41 -14.37 13.96
N ALA A 548 -15.26 -14.38 12.64
CA ALA A 548 -14.28 -13.57 11.91
C ALA A 548 -14.77 -12.14 11.64
N SER A 549 -16.08 -11.89 11.70
CA SER A 549 -16.71 -10.64 11.24
C SER A 549 -16.07 -9.36 11.78
N PRO A 550 -15.63 -9.24 13.06
CA PRO A 550 -14.98 -8.02 13.52
C PRO A 550 -13.66 -7.71 12.81
N GLY A 551 -12.90 -8.76 12.48
CA GLY A 551 -11.65 -8.65 11.73
C GLY A 551 -11.90 -8.29 10.27
N ILE A 552 -12.91 -8.93 9.64
CA ILE A 552 -13.33 -8.63 8.27
C ILE A 552 -13.75 -7.17 8.14
N MET A 553 -14.58 -6.69 9.07
CA MET A 553 -15.02 -5.30 9.13
C MET A 553 -13.83 -4.35 9.26
N THR A 554 -12.87 -4.65 10.15
CA THR A 554 -11.66 -3.84 10.28
C THR A 554 -10.92 -3.72 8.95
N GLY A 555 -10.80 -4.82 8.20
CA GLY A 555 -10.21 -4.82 6.87
C GLY A 555 -10.95 -3.95 5.85
N ILE A 556 -12.28 -4.03 5.83
CA ILE A 556 -13.13 -3.21 4.96
C ILE A 556 -12.96 -1.73 5.29
N ILE A 557 -12.97 -1.38 6.58
CA ILE A 557 -12.85 0.00 7.07
C ILE A 557 -11.51 0.63 6.66
N LEU A 558 -10.42 -0.10 6.89
CA LEU A 558 -9.08 0.37 6.54
C LEU A 558 -8.93 0.56 5.03
N SER A 559 -9.53 -0.33 4.24
CA SER A 559 -9.50 -0.23 2.79
C SER A 559 -10.24 0.99 2.27
N ILE A 560 -11.43 1.26 2.79
CA ILE A 560 -12.23 2.44 2.39
C ILE A 560 -11.58 3.73 2.89
N SER A 561 -11.10 3.77 4.13
CA SER A 561 -10.35 4.92 4.67
C SER A 561 -9.20 5.32 3.75
N ARG A 562 -8.49 4.32 3.22
CA ARG A 562 -7.44 4.56 2.25
C ARG A 562 -7.99 4.99 0.90
N ALA A 563 -9.01 4.32 0.37
CA ALA A 563 -9.61 4.67 -0.92
C ALA A 563 -10.14 6.11 -0.97
N ILE A 564 -10.73 6.61 0.13
CA ILE A 564 -11.20 7.99 0.26
C ILE A 564 -10.08 9.00 0.09
N GLY A 565 -8.91 8.68 0.64
CA GLY A 565 -7.75 9.56 0.62
C GLY A 565 -6.90 9.47 -0.63
N GLU A 566 -7.21 8.55 -1.56
CA GLU A 566 -6.41 8.30 -2.75
C GLU A 566 -6.97 9.08 -3.94
N THR A 567 -6.28 10.16 -4.30
CA THR A 567 -6.66 11.04 -5.42
C THR A 567 -6.17 10.51 -6.77
N ALA A 568 -5.01 9.86 -6.80
CA ALA A 568 -4.33 9.49 -8.03
C ALA A 568 -5.14 8.56 -8.95
N PRO A 569 -5.80 7.49 -8.44
CA PRO A 569 -6.57 6.60 -9.31
C PRO A 569 -7.76 7.28 -9.99
N ILE A 570 -8.36 8.30 -9.37
CA ILE A 570 -9.58 8.95 -9.85
C ILE A 570 -9.30 10.23 -10.65
N LEU A 571 -8.06 10.72 -10.67
CA LEU A 571 -7.68 12.00 -11.27
C LEU A 571 -8.05 12.10 -12.76
N PHE A 572 -7.99 10.98 -13.48
CA PHE A 572 -8.34 10.92 -14.91
C PHE A 572 -9.86 10.95 -15.20
N ILE A 573 -10.69 10.72 -14.19
CA ILE A 573 -12.13 10.47 -14.35
C ILE A 573 -12.97 11.59 -13.73
N VAL A 574 -12.46 12.22 -12.67
CA VAL A 574 -13.13 13.37 -12.07
C VAL A 574 -13.27 14.48 -13.09
N SER A 575 -14.43 15.14 -13.08
CA SER A 575 -14.67 16.30 -13.91
C SER A 575 -14.48 17.56 -13.08
N PHE A 576 -13.38 18.29 -13.31
CA PHE A 576 -13.12 19.59 -12.67
C PHE A 576 -14.19 20.65 -13.01
N PHE A 577 -15.02 20.38 -14.04
CA PHE A 577 -16.12 21.26 -14.47
C PHE A 577 -17.48 20.81 -13.94
N ALA A 578 -17.57 19.71 -13.19
CA ALA A 578 -18.83 19.25 -12.60
C ALA A 578 -19.28 20.24 -11.53
N LYS A 579 -20.24 21.09 -11.90
CA LYS A 579 -20.83 22.06 -10.97
C LYS A 579 -21.94 21.45 -10.11
N SER A 580 -22.63 20.41 -10.58
CA SER A 580 -23.78 19.81 -9.89
C SER A 580 -23.45 18.50 -9.18
N ALA A 581 -24.24 18.17 -8.16
CA ALA A 581 -24.11 16.89 -7.47
C ALA A 581 -24.56 15.75 -8.41
N PRO A 582 -23.90 14.58 -8.40
CA PRO A 582 -24.34 13.44 -9.18
C PRO A 582 -25.69 12.93 -8.65
N THR A 583 -26.60 12.61 -9.57
CA THR A 583 -27.92 12.04 -9.26
C THR A 583 -27.99 10.55 -9.63
N GLY A 584 -27.28 10.15 -10.70
CA GLY A 584 -27.12 8.79 -11.16
C GLY A 584 -25.68 8.28 -11.05
N ILE A 585 -25.52 6.97 -11.23
CA ILE A 585 -24.19 6.31 -11.18
C ILE A 585 -23.33 6.58 -12.42
N PHE A 586 -23.95 6.98 -13.53
CA PHE A 586 -23.25 7.33 -14.77
C PHE A 586 -22.94 8.83 -14.89
N ASP A 587 -23.35 9.62 -13.90
CA ASP A 587 -23.11 11.07 -13.90
C ASP A 587 -21.62 11.35 -13.63
N SER A 588 -21.11 12.40 -14.25
CA SER A 588 -19.82 12.97 -13.89
C SER A 588 -19.84 13.52 -12.47
N PHE A 589 -18.70 13.43 -11.80
CA PHE A 589 -18.58 13.81 -10.40
C PHE A 589 -17.25 14.50 -10.13
N MET A 590 -17.21 15.17 -8.98
CA MET A 590 -16.00 15.69 -8.37
C MET A 590 -15.87 15.10 -6.97
N ALA A 591 -14.63 14.85 -6.52
CA ALA A 591 -14.35 14.28 -5.21
C ALA A 591 -13.47 15.20 -4.37
N LEU A 592 -13.61 15.15 -3.04
CA LEU A 592 -12.91 16.02 -2.10
C LEU A 592 -11.38 16.02 -2.32
N PRO A 593 -10.70 14.87 -2.48
CA PRO A 593 -9.26 14.86 -2.71
C PRO A 593 -8.86 15.55 -4.02
N ALA A 594 -9.66 15.39 -5.08
CA ALA A 594 -9.42 16.05 -6.36
C ALA A 594 -9.66 17.56 -6.28
N GLN A 595 -10.63 18.00 -5.46
CA GLN A 595 -10.87 19.41 -5.24
C GLN A 595 -9.73 20.07 -4.46
N ILE A 596 -9.24 19.39 -3.42
CA ILE A 596 -8.08 19.86 -2.65
C ILE A 596 -6.90 20.04 -3.61
N PHE A 597 -6.63 19.05 -4.46
CA PHE A 597 -5.61 19.14 -5.49
C PHE A 597 -5.82 20.38 -6.38
N TYR A 598 -7.01 20.51 -6.98
CA TYR A 598 -7.33 21.60 -7.89
C TYR A 598 -7.18 22.99 -7.28
N TRP A 599 -7.62 23.18 -6.03
CA TRP A 599 -7.50 24.46 -5.33
C TRP A 599 -6.09 24.76 -4.84
N THR A 600 -5.32 23.74 -4.48
CA THR A 600 -3.91 23.91 -4.06
C THR A 600 -3.04 24.36 -5.23
N THR A 601 -3.36 23.97 -6.47
CA THR A 601 -2.61 24.39 -7.66
C THR A 601 -3.00 25.77 -8.19
N GLN A 602 -4.05 26.39 -7.65
CA GLN A 602 -4.43 27.74 -8.05
C GLN A 602 -3.43 28.77 -7.51
N PRO A 603 -3.16 29.86 -8.26
CA PRO A 603 -2.20 30.88 -7.84
C PRO A 603 -2.70 31.79 -6.70
N LYS A 604 -4.03 31.90 -6.48
CA LYS A 604 -4.58 32.79 -5.45
C LYS A 604 -4.56 32.12 -4.08
N GLU A 605 -4.08 32.86 -3.07
CA GLU A 605 -4.02 32.38 -1.67
C GLU A 605 -5.39 32.02 -1.09
N GLU A 606 -6.46 32.71 -1.52
CA GLU A 606 -7.83 32.41 -1.10
C GLU A 606 -8.24 30.96 -1.42
N PHE A 607 -7.78 30.40 -2.55
CA PHE A 607 -8.04 29.00 -2.88
C PHE A 607 -7.25 28.04 -1.99
N HIS A 608 -6.09 28.44 -1.47
CA HIS A 608 -5.32 27.61 -0.52
C HIS A 608 -6.04 27.50 0.83
N VAL A 609 -6.69 28.58 1.27
CA VAL A 609 -7.57 28.57 2.46
C VAL A 609 -8.77 27.63 2.24
N LEU A 610 -9.41 27.69 1.06
CA LEU A 610 -10.49 26.77 0.71
C LEU A 610 -10.04 25.31 0.60
N ALA A 611 -8.82 25.06 0.10
CA ALA A 611 -8.21 23.74 0.08
C ALA A 611 -7.99 23.21 1.51
N ALA A 612 -7.42 24.02 2.42
CA ALA A 612 -7.28 23.68 3.83
C ALA A 612 -8.64 23.37 4.49
N SER A 613 -9.66 24.19 4.21
CA SER A 613 -11.03 23.99 4.69
C SER A 613 -11.61 22.67 4.20
N THR A 614 -11.36 22.32 2.94
CA THR A 614 -11.79 21.05 2.33
C THR A 614 -11.05 19.85 2.92
N ILE A 615 -9.76 19.99 3.26
CA ILE A 615 -9.00 18.97 3.97
C ILE A 615 -9.65 18.70 5.33
N ILE A 616 -10.04 19.73 6.09
CA ILE A 616 -10.71 19.54 7.38
C ILE A 616 -12.02 18.75 7.18
N VAL A 617 -12.82 19.09 6.18
CA VAL A 617 -14.06 18.35 5.86
C VAL A 617 -13.78 16.90 5.47
N LEU A 618 -12.75 16.65 4.65
CA LEU A 618 -12.30 15.30 4.30
C LEU A 618 -11.90 14.49 5.55
N LEU A 619 -11.13 15.10 6.45
CA LEU A 619 -10.70 14.46 7.70
C LEU A 619 -11.89 14.20 8.64
N ILE A 620 -12.85 15.12 8.73
CA ILE A 620 -14.08 14.93 9.52
C ILE A 620 -14.89 13.76 8.97
N ILE A 621 -15.09 13.67 7.64
CA ILE A 621 -15.82 12.58 7.00
C ILE A 621 -15.11 11.24 7.26
N LEU A 622 -13.77 11.21 7.13
CA LEU A 622 -12.97 10.02 7.40
C LEU A 622 -13.11 9.58 8.87
N LEU A 623 -13.00 10.52 9.82
CA LEU A 623 -13.17 10.26 11.25
C LEU A 623 -14.59 9.80 11.59
N ALA A 624 -15.61 10.42 11.03
CA ALA A 624 -17.01 10.05 11.23
C ALA A 624 -17.27 8.63 10.73
N MET A 625 -16.81 8.30 9.53
CA MET A 625 -16.95 6.97 8.94
C MET A 625 -16.20 5.92 9.78
N ASN A 626 -14.97 6.21 10.20
CA ASN A 626 -14.21 5.30 11.06
C ASN A 626 -14.88 5.09 12.42
N THR A 627 -15.46 6.13 13.00
CA THR A 627 -16.21 6.04 14.26
C THR A 627 -17.44 5.16 14.10
N ILE A 628 -18.27 5.40 13.07
CA ILE A 628 -19.44 4.55 12.74
C ILE A 628 -19.00 3.09 12.62
N ALA A 629 -17.92 2.86 11.90
CA ALA A 629 -17.50 1.50 11.62
C ALA A 629 -16.86 0.80 12.83
N ILE A 630 -16.18 1.54 13.71
CA ILE A 630 -15.75 1.06 15.03
C ILE A 630 -16.96 0.68 15.89
N ILE A 631 -18.03 1.48 15.90
CA ILE A 631 -19.26 1.17 16.65
C ILE A 631 -19.90 -0.13 16.14
N ILE A 632 -20.01 -0.31 14.82
CA ILE A 632 -20.56 -1.55 14.24
C ILE A 632 -19.65 -2.74 14.61
N ARG A 633 -18.33 -2.56 14.59
CA ARG A 633 -17.36 -3.59 15.00
C ARG A 633 -17.51 -3.97 16.47
N GLN A 634 -17.65 -3.00 17.38
CA GLN A 634 -17.82 -3.27 18.82
C GLN A 634 -19.08 -4.08 19.07
N ARG A 635 -20.19 -3.77 18.38
CA ARG A 635 -21.42 -4.56 18.46
C ARG A 635 -21.23 -5.99 17.94
N ALA A 636 -20.42 -6.19 16.90
CA ALA A 636 -20.08 -7.52 16.40
C ALA A 636 -19.18 -8.30 17.37
N GLN A 637 -18.24 -7.61 18.05
CA GLN A 637 -17.37 -8.22 19.06
C GLN A 637 -18.12 -8.64 20.32
N ALA A 638 -19.11 -7.85 20.75
CA ALA A 638 -19.93 -8.17 21.92
C ALA A 638 -20.74 -9.48 21.77
N LYS A 639 -20.83 -10.03 20.55
CA LYS A 639 -21.46 -11.33 20.26
C LYS A 639 -20.46 -12.50 20.21
N ARG A 640 -19.19 -12.28 20.57
CA ARG A 640 -18.20 -13.37 20.70
C ARG A 640 -18.37 -14.03 22.06
N ASP A 641 -18.74 -15.31 22.04
CA ASP A 641 -18.90 -16.13 23.24
C ASP A 641 -17.60 -16.84 23.67
N TRP A 642 -16.42 -16.44 23.16
CA TRP A 642 -15.12 -17.04 23.51
C TRP A 642 -13.97 -16.05 23.56
#